data_AF-A0A819A9R4-F1
#
_entry.id   AF-A0A819A9R4-F1
#
_cell.length_a   1.000
_cell.length_b   1.000
_cell.length_c   1.000
_cell.angle_alpha   90.00
_cell.angle_beta   90.00
_cell.angle_gamma   90.00
#
_symmetry.space_group_name_H-M   'P 1'
#
loop_
_entity.id
_entity.type
_entity.pdbx_description
1 polymer ?
#
loop_
_entity_poly.entity_id
_entity_poly.type
_entity_poly.pdbx_seq_one_letter_code
_entity_poly.pdbx_strand_id
1 'polypeptide(L)'
;MIPVPQYPLYSATLSEYGAHQIEYYLDEDNNWALNIDELERAINATKDRCIPRGIVIINPGNPTGQVLSRENIENVIRFAHKHRLFILADEVYQENVYLPGSKFFSFKKTLMDLGAPFNQMEMASFHSASKGWHGECGSRGGYYELINIDKDVRLQVNKLITASLCSAAWGQAMMGAIISPPKEGEPSYELYKKERLDIVNRLKQKAELASQLFNSVEGVQCNAVMGAMYAFPRIEMPEKVINHAKSKNMVPDAFYCFQLLEKTGICVVPGSGFKQKPGTYHFRTTLLPPVDQMIDMVNVKNNLLCEVFIPIFSIGTKYLEPIMLTSEKPASIPFNKVQGIASSNVHAYSNGDDDFFSVERHYLHGIFMGFKWQCVEFARRWLLMRKSCIFPPVPHAADMWNDLKYVERVTDGKRFLLKLYPNGSPHIPKRDSLLIYARNAELPFGHVAVICDVVPGFIRIAEQNYIYHSWSDDFSREVSLVIKDDCYFIKDDDELCGWIEIDDNDELEPLDENKLHLILDQYRETKPVGTLKRCSVTDKSFHSINNWLNEEDPAEKYFIKLYGPDLIRADTDTLPYYEVDQNLTLSVGSTSNELHQMFMDATNHVVKNDKVLKQFCIPEVFWPKIRESWTHDRDLTMSGRFDFAFDGQQLKTFEYNADSASALFEMAIIQEKWAQAVKLDHSFMSGFQLHRLLIKSWQKMCSHLNVKYVHLLIDDDQDEILTARYMQYVLKEANIESKLSILFDNLYWKDSKILDDEGNEVKLIWKTWMWETTFSDYLQAEKDGNLNKKINGEHPRLCEVLLNDDIKVIEPLWKVIPSNKAILPVLWSMFPDHPHLLTSEWTVTDELKQAGYVKKPIVGRCGHNVTLYDAHGDSVLDETQGQFVNRNLIYQKLFQLPKYDGYYAIIGSWIIHGLFAGFGIREDKKLITDAESPVTACCITWK
;
A
#
# COMPACT_ATOMS: atom_id res chain seq x y z
N MET A 1 8.14 -39.34 -22.26
CA MET A 1 9.31 -38.53 -22.66
C MET A 1 8.93 -37.07 -22.54
N ILE A 2 9.77 -36.25 -21.89
CA ILE A 2 9.52 -34.82 -21.69
C ILE A 2 10.79 -34.02 -22.01
N PRO A 3 10.66 -32.78 -22.52
CA PRO A 3 11.81 -31.97 -22.90
C PRO A 3 12.60 -31.52 -21.67
N VAL A 4 13.85 -31.11 -21.88
CA VAL A 4 14.66 -30.39 -20.92
C VAL A 4 15.35 -29.22 -21.64
N PRO A 5 15.08 -27.95 -21.25
CA PRO A 5 14.17 -27.51 -20.17
C PRO A 5 12.68 -27.74 -20.50
N GLN A 6 11.82 -27.68 -19.48
CA GLN A 6 10.37 -27.94 -19.60
C GLN A 6 9.50 -27.12 -18.64
N TYR A 7 8.19 -27.08 -18.89
CA TYR A 7 7.21 -26.67 -17.89
C TYR A 7 7.12 -27.70 -16.74
N PRO A 8 7.39 -27.32 -15.47
CA PRO A 8 7.61 -28.28 -14.38
C PRO A 8 6.42 -29.20 -14.05
N LEU A 9 5.20 -28.81 -14.46
CA LEU A 9 3.99 -29.59 -14.20
C LEU A 9 4.07 -31.00 -14.82
N TYR A 10 4.70 -31.17 -15.98
CA TYR A 10 4.83 -32.50 -16.60
C TYR A 10 5.63 -33.48 -15.74
N SER A 11 6.75 -33.04 -15.16
CA SER A 11 7.51 -33.90 -14.23
C SER A 11 6.76 -34.17 -12.94
N ALA A 12 6.03 -33.18 -12.41
CA ALA A 12 5.24 -33.33 -11.20
C ALA A 12 4.13 -34.39 -11.40
N THR A 13 3.35 -34.25 -12.48
CA THR A 13 2.28 -35.20 -12.84
C THR A 13 2.82 -36.61 -13.13
N LEU A 14 3.97 -36.74 -13.79
CA LEU A 14 4.59 -38.06 -13.97
C LEU A 14 4.96 -38.70 -12.63
N SER A 15 5.47 -37.90 -11.69
CA SER A 15 5.84 -38.37 -10.34
C SER A 15 4.59 -38.78 -9.53
N GLU A 16 3.52 -37.98 -9.61
CA GLU A 16 2.23 -38.24 -8.97
C GLU A 16 1.63 -39.58 -9.41
N TYR A 17 1.67 -39.89 -10.70
CA TYR A 17 1.17 -41.16 -11.23
C TYR A 17 2.19 -42.31 -11.17
N GLY A 18 3.35 -42.12 -10.56
CA GLY A 18 4.42 -43.13 -10.49
C GLY A 18 4.96 -43.54 -11.86
N ALA A 19 4.84 -42.67 -12.88
CA ALA A 19 5.29 -42.93 -14.23
C ALA A 19 6.80 -42.68 -14.38
N HIS A 20 7.48 -43.54 -15.15
CA HIS A 20 8.91 -43.37 -15.41
C HIS A 20 9.16 -42.17 -16.33
N GLN A 21 9.92 -41.20 -15.83
CA GLN A 21 10.31 -40.01 -16.58
C GLN A 21 11.50 -40.31 -17.51
N ILE A 22 11.31 -40.06 -18.81
CA ILE A 22 12.38 -40.10 -19.82
C ILE A 22 12.64 -38.67 -20.29
N GLU A 23 13.85 -38.16 -20.07
CA GLU A 23 14.27 -36.81 -20.42
C GLU A 23 15.03 -36.79 -21.74
N TYR A 24 14.69 -35.82 -22.60
CA TYR A 24 15.47 -35.50 -23.79
C TYR A 24 15.84 -34.01 -23.78
N TYR A 25 17.07 -33.69 -24.14
CA TYR A 25 17.54 -32.31 -24.15
C TYR A 25 17.14 -31.59 -25.44
N LEU A 26 16.73 -30.33 -25.31
CA LEU A 26 16.60 -29.42 -26.45
C LEU A 26 17.98 -28.90 -26.87
N ASP A 27 18.14 -28.61 -28.15
CA ASP A 27 19.42 -28.16 -28.72
C ASP A 27 19.55 -26.64 -28.65
N GLU A 28 20.06 -26.13 -27.53
CA GLU A 28 20.28 -24.69 -27.28
C GLU A 28 21.04 -23.99 -28.42
N ASP A 29 22.10 -24.63 -28.93
CA ASP A 29 22.96 -24.09 -29.98
C ASP A 29 22.22 -23.96 -31.33
N ASN A 30 21.17 -24.77 -31.52
CA ASN A 30 20.27 -24.70 -32.66
C ASN A 30 18.90 -24.13 -32.29
N ASN A 31 18.90 -23.05 -31.50
CA ASN A 31 17.71 -22.30 -31.09
C ASN A 31 16.63 -23.16 -30.41
N TRP A 32 17.06 -24.09 -29.55
CA TRP A 32 16.22 -25.02 -28.79
C TRP A 32 15.37 -25.95 -29.67
N ALA A 33 15.84 -26.26 -30.89
CA ALA A 33 15.21 -27.25 -31.76
C ALA A 33 15.29 -28.66 -31.16
N LEU A 34 14.41 -29.56 -31.60
CA LEU A 34 14.49 -30.98 -31.24
C LEU A 34 15.48 -31.70 -32.15
N ASN A 35 16.31 -32.55 -31.55
CA ASN A 35 17.26 -33.39 -32.27
C ASN A 35 16.82 -34.86 -32.20
N ILE A 36 16.71 -35.53 -33.35
CA ILE A 36 16.24 -36.92 -33.41
C ILE A 36 17.24 -37.90 -32.79
N ASP A 37 18.55 -37.66 -32.91
CA ASP A 37 19.58 -38.50 -32.30
C ASP A 37 19.50 -38.42 -30.77
N GLU A 38 19.16 -37.25 -30.23
CA GLU A 38 18.93 -37.05 -28.80
C GLU A 38 17.66 -37.77 -28.32
N LEU A 39 16.59 -37.75 -29.11
CA LEU A 39 15.37 -38.53 -28.81
C LEU A 39 15.65 -40.05 -28.84
N GLU A 40 16.43 -40.52 -29.81
CA GLU A 40 16.87 -41.92 -29.89
C GLU A 40 17.76 -42.29 -28.70
N ARG A 41 18.72 -41.43 -28.32
CA ARG A 41 19.54 -41.61 -27.12
C ARG A 41 18.68 -41.76 -25.87
N ALA A 42 17.70 -40.87 -25.69
CA ALA A 42 16.81 -40.86 -24.53
C ALA A 42 16.00 -42.16 -24.40
N ILE A 43 15.41 -42.66 -25.49
CA ILE A 43 14.71 -43.96 -25.48
C ILE A 43 15.66 -45.12 -25.19
N ASN A 44 16.80 -45.16 -25.89
CA ASN A 44 17.76 -46.25 -25.77
C ASN A 44 18.31 -46.38 -24.35
N ALA A 45 18.56 -45.25 -23.67
CA ALA A 45 19.05 -45.22 -22.30
C ALA A 45 18.05 -45.78 -21.26
N THR A 46 16.77 -45.91 -21.61
CA THR A 46 15.70 -46.35 -20.68
C THR A 46 15.04 -47.67 -21.08
N LYS A 47 15.55 -48.36 -22.12
CA LYS A 47 14.98 -49.61 -22.64
C LYS A 47 14.79 -50.69 -21.58
N ASP A 48 15.72 -50.80 -20.64
CA ASP A 48 15.71 -51.83 -19.61
C ASP A 48 14.92 -51.42 -18.35
N ARG A 49 14.43 -50.16 -18.30
CA ARG A 49 13.79 -49.57 -17.10
C ARG A 49 12.30 -49.34 -17.28
N CYS A 50 11.86 -49.05 -18.49
CA CYS A 50 10.45 -48.76 -18.77
C CYS A 50 10.12 -49.00 -20.24
N ILE A 51 8.83 -49.08 -20.55
CA ILE A 51 8.33 -49.05 -21.93
C ILE A 51 7.86 -47.61 -22.21
N PRO A 52 8.52 -46.86 -23.10
CA PRO A 52 8.07 -45.53 -23.47
C PRO A 52 6.66 -45.56 -24.08
N ARG A 53 5.74 -44.73 -23.59
CA ARG A 53 4.34 -44.68 -24.07
C ARG A 53 3.92 -43.38 -24.72
N GLY A 54 4.62 -42.28 -24.44
CA GLY A 54 4.28 -40.98 -24.99
C GLY A 54 5.43 -39.98 -24.95
N ILE A 55 5.27 -38.93 -25.73
CA ILE A 55 6.21 -37.81 -25.85
C ILE A 55 5.45 -36.49 -25.71
N VAL A 56 5.90 -35.65 -24.78
CA VAL A 56 5.43 -34.28 -24.61
C VAL A 56 6.28 -33.36 -25.47
N ILE A 57 5.66 -32.46 -26.22
CA ILE A 57 6.29 -31.38 -26.96
C ILE A 57 5.66 -30.06 -26.52
N ILE A 58 6.48 -29.05 -26.21
CA ILE A 58 6.00 -27.72 -25.83
C ILE A 58 6.38 -26.74 -26.94
N ASN A 59 5.40 -26.25 -27.69
CA ASN A 59 5.61 -25.41 -28.87
C ASN A 59 4.46 -24.41 -29.08
N PRO A 60 4.68 -23.09 -28.98
CA PRO A 60 5.93 -22.43 -28.58
C PRO A 60 6.36 -22.75 -27.14
N GLY A 61 7.68 -22.82 -26.91
CA GLY A 61 8.23 -23.42 -25.70
C GLY A 61 8.21 -22.53 -24.45
N ASN A 62 7.92 -23.14 -23.30
CA ASN A 62 8.14 -22.59 -21.97
C ASN A 62 9.16 -23.49 -21.25
N PRO A 63 10.33 -22.98 -20.83
CA PRO A 63 10.67 -21.55 -20.66
C PRO A 63 11.40 -20.87 -21.84
N THR A 64 11.76 -21.62 -22.88
CA THR A 64 12.78 -21.25 -23.87
C THR A 64 12.33 -20.30 -24.98
N GLY A 65 11.01 -20.14 -25.19
CA GLY A 65 10.47 -19.20 -26.17
C GLY A 65 10.66 -19.59 -27.63
N GLN A 66 11.13 -20.79 -27.93
CA GLN A 66 11.33 -21.31 -29.28
C GLN A 66 10.02 -21.63 -29.99
N VAL A 67 10.06 -21.57 -31.32
CA VAL A 67 8.97 -22.00 -32.21
C VAL A 67 9.55 -23.02 -33.19
N LEU A 68 9.01 -24.24 -33.18
CA LEU A 68 9.52 -25.33 -34.02
C LEU A 68 9.18 -25.12 -35.50
N SER A 69 10.14 -25.43 -36.37
CA SER A 69 9.91 -25.45 -37.81
C SER A 69 9.01 -26.63 -38.20
N ARG A 70 8.33 -26.52 -39.35
CA ARG A 70 7.50 -27.60 -39.89
C ARG A 70 8.28 -28.90 -40.07
N GLU A 71 9.49 -28.82 -40.59
CA GLU A 71 10.37 -29.99 -40.77
C GLU A 71 10.70 -30.65 -39.43
N ASN A 72 10.97 -29.86 -38.38
CA ASN A 72 11.29 -30.40 -37.06
C ASN A 72 10.08 -31.14 -36.46
N ILE A 73 8.86 -30.60 -36.64
CA ILE A 73 7.61 -31.27 -36.25
C ILE A 73 7.40 -32.58 -37.04
N GLU A 74 7.62 -32.58 -38.36
CA GLU A 74 7.52 -33.80 -39.17
C GLU A 74 8.48 -34.90 -38.71
N ASN A 75 9.72 -34.52 -38.41
CA ASN A 75 10.73 -35.46 -37.90
C ASN A 75 10.32 -36.06 -36.56
N VAL A 76 9.75 -35.26 -35.65
CA VAL A 76 9.21 -35.72 -34.37
C VAL A 76 8.02 -36.67 -34.57
N ILE A 77 7.10 -36.37 -35.49
CA ILE A 77 5.96 -37.25 -35.80
C ILE A 77 6.46 -38.60 -36.35
N ARG A 78 7.43 -38.59 -37.26
CA ARG A 78 8.05 -39.82 -37.79
C ARG A 78 8.74 -40.64 -36.70
N PHE A 79 9.44 -39.97 -35.79
CA PHE A 79 10.05 -40.60 -34.62
C PHE A 79 9.00 -41.23 -33.69
N ALA A 80 7.94 -40.49 -33.35
CA ALA A 80 6.85 -40.99 -32.51
C ALA A 80 6.14 -42.19 -33.17
N HIS A 81 5.96 -42.17 -34.49
CA HIS A 81 5.41 -43.31 -35.24
C HIS A 81 6.30 -44.54 -35.13
N LYS A 82 7.60 -44.38 -35.39
CA LYS A 82 8.60 -45.46 -35.34
C LYS A 82 8.59 -46.18 -33.99
N HIS A 83 8.46 -45.41 -32.90
CA HIS A 83 8.50 -45.92 -31.53
C HIS A 83 7.12 -46.12 -30.88
N ARG A 84 6.03 -45.96 -31.65
CA ARG A 84 4.63 -46.10 -31.19
C ARG A 84 4.31 -45.24 -29.96
N LEU A 85 4.72 -43.99 -29.98
CA LEU A 85 4.51 -43.03 -28.89
C LEU A 85 3.24 -42.22 -29.13
N PHE A 86 2.44 -42.04 -28.07
CA PHE A 86 1.36 -41.06 -28.04
C PHE A 86 1.92 -39.63 -27.95
N ILE A 87 1.53 -38.74 -28.87
CA ILE A 87 2.01 -37.35 -28.90
C ILE A 87 1.13 -36.48 -28.00
N LEU A 88 1.76 -35.75 -27.08
CA LEU A 88 1.16 -34.73 -26.23
C LEU A 88 1.71 -33.37 -26.65
N ALA A 89 1.00 -32.67 -27.52
CA ALA A 89 1.42 -31.38 -28.08
C ALA A 89 0.84 -30.22 -27.25
N ASP A 90 1.69 -29.57 -26.45
CA ASP A 90 1.37 -28.36 -25.70
C ASP A 90 1.52 -27.14 -26.61
N GLU A 91 0.38 -26.65 -27.10
CA GLU A 91 0.26 -25.56 -28.08
C GLU A 91 -0.36 -24.30 -27.44
N VAL A 92 -0.18 -24.13 -26.11
CA VAL A 92 -0.78 -23.04 -25.32
C VAL A 92 -0.40 -21.65 -25.86
N TYR A 93 0.81 -21.49 -26.41
CA TYR A 93 1.31 -20.21 -26.91
C TYR A 93 1.17 -20.05 -28.44
N GLN A 94 0.34 -20.83 -29.13
CA GLN A 94 0.25 -20.85 -30.60
C GLN A 94 0.02 -19.48 -31.27
N GLU A 95 -0.58 -18.52 -30.57
CA GLU A 95 -0.83 -17.15 -31.04
C GLU A 95 0.28 -16.15 -30.67
N ASN A 96 1.25 -16.55 -29.86
CA ASN A 96 2.36 -15.72 -29.38
C ASN A 96 3.63 -16.03 -30.18
N VAL A 97 3.73 -15.52 -31.39
CA VAL A 97 4.91 -15.67 -32.27
C VAL A 97 5.39 -14.29 -32.71
N TYR A 98 6.67 -14.00 -32.48
CA TYR A 98 7.24 -12.65 -32.56
C TYR A 98 8.32 -12.51 -33.63
N LEU A 99 9.22 -13.50 -33.75
CA LEU A 99 10.39 -13.38 -34.63
C LEU A 99 9.95 -13.31 -36.10
N PRO A 100 10.39 -12.30 -36.87
CA PRO A 100 10.09 -12.23 -38.31
C PRO A 100 10.50 -13.51 -39.04
N GLY A 101 9.58 -14.08 -39.82
CA GLY A 101 9.80 -15.34 -40.56
C GLY A 101 9.48 -16.61 -39.77
N SER A 102 9.36 -16.54 -38.45
CA SER A 102 8.86 -17.66 -37.63
C SER A 102 7.35 -17.81 -37.77
N LYS A 103 6.88 -19.05 -37.80
CA LYS A 103 5.46 -19.39 -37.94
C LYS A 103 5.12 -20.59 -37.07
N PHE A 104 4.00 -20.50 -36.34
CA PHE A 104 3.44 -21.64 -35.64
C PHE A 104 2.82 -22.64 -36.64
N PHE A 105 3.14 -23.92 -36.45
CA PHE A 105 2.54 -25.03 -37.17
C PHE A 105 1.94 -26.00 -36.15
N SER A 106 0.64 -26.29 -36.28
CA SER A 106 -0.01 -27.25 -35.40
C SER A 106 0.49 -28.67 -35.69
N PHE A 107 0.76 -29.43 -34.64
CA PHE A 107 1.09 -30.86 -34.70
C PHE A 107 -0.03 -31.64 -35.38
N LYS A 108 -1.29 -31.38 -35.03
CA LYS A 108 -2.45 -32.04 -35.65
C LYS A 108 -2.48 -31.81 -37.15
N LYS A 109 -2.35 -30.55 -37.59
CA LYS A 109 -2.36 -30.21 -39.02
C LYS A 109 -1.21 -30.90 -39.75
N THR A 110 0.00 -30.83 -39.19
CA THR A 110 1.20 -31.42 -39.80
C THR A 110 1.08 -32.94 -39.90
N LEU A 111 0.55 -33.59 -38.87
CA LEU A 111 0.27 -35.03 -38.84
C LEU A 111 -0.75 -35.44 -39.91
N MET A 112 -1.79 -34.64 -40.13
CA MET A 112 -2.77 -34.88 -41.20
C MET A 112 -2.17 -34.66 -42.59
N ASP A 113 -1.39 -33.59 -42.78
CA ASP A 113 -0.74 -33.25 -44.05
C ASP A 113 0.27 -34.32 -44.48
N LEU A 114 0.94 -34.98 -43.53
CA LEU A 114 1.89 -36.07 -43.80
C LEU A 114 1.21 -37.32 -44.38
N GLY A 115 -0.11 -37.45 -44.26
CA GLY A 115 -0.86 -38.60 -44.78
C GLY A 115 -0.57 -39.92 -44.07
N ALA A 116 -1.03 -41.02 -44.65
CA ALA A 116 -0.82 -42.34 -44.08
C ALA A 116 0.67 -42.75 -44.13
N PRO A 117 1.20 -43.44 -43.10
CA PRO A 117 0.49 -43.94 -41.91
C PRO A 117 0.36 -42.92 -40.76
N PHE A 118 0.96 -41.74 -40.87
CA PHE A 118 1.06 -40.76 -39.77
C PHE A 118 -0.29 -40.16 -39.37
N ASN A 119 -1.16 -39.89 -40.34
CA ASN A 119 -2.50 -39.32 -40.09
C ASN A 119 -3.46 -40.23 -39.30
N GLN A 120 -3.06 -41.47 -39.01
CA GLN A 120 -3.80 -42.43 -38.18
C GLN A 120 -3.27 -42.51 -36.74
N MET A 121 -2.17 -41.83 -36.42
CA MET A 121 -1.58 -41.85 -35.07
C MET A 121 -2.48 -41.16 -34.06
N GLU A 122 -2.46 -41.68 -32.83
CA GLU A 122 -3.12 -41.09 -31.67
C GLU A 122 -2.31 -39.90 -31.13
N MET A 123 -2.99 -38.79 -30.85
CA MET A 123 -2.37 -37.63 -30.19
C MET A 123 -3.37 -36.82 -29.38
N ALA A 124 -2.86 -36.00 -28.46
CA ALA A 124 -3.57 -34.92 -27.79
C ALA A 124 -2.88 -33.59 -28.10
N SER A 125 -3.66 -32.55 -28.43
CA SER A 125 -3.18 -31.15 -28.47
C SER A 125 -3.83 -30.37 -27.33
N PHE A 126 -3.08 -29.49 -26.66
CA PHE A 126 -3.51 -28.72 -25.50
C PHE A 126 -3.50 -27.22 -25.77
N HIS A 127 -4.51 -26.50 -25.28
CA HIS A 127 -4.58 -25.05 -25.31
C HIS A 127 -5.27 -24.47 -24.07
N SER A 128 -5.03 -23.20 -23.75
CA SER A 128 -5.53 -22.58 -22.51
C SER A 128 -5.77 -21.07 -22.63
N ALA A 129 -6.80 -20.59 -21.93
CA ALA A 129 -7.05 -19.17 -21.66
C ALA A 129 -6.12 -18.58 -20.59
N SER A 130 -5.42 -19.43 -19.83
CA SER A 130 -4.67 -19.02 -18.64
C SER A 130 -3.32 -18.38 -18.96
N LYS A 131 -2.96 -18.32 -20.24
CA LYS A 131 -1.69 -17.85 -20.79
C LYS A 131 -1.92 -17.22 -22.17
N GLY A 132 -0.96 -16.44 -22.65
CA GLY A 132 -1.03 -15.75 -23.94
C GLY A 132 -1.74 -14.40 -23.85
N TRP A 133 -2.12 -13.84 -25.00
CA TRP A 133 -2.68 -12.48 -25.07
C TRP A 133 -4.18 -12.38 -24.70
N HIS A 134 -4.90 -13.50 -24.58
CA HIS A 134 -6.36 -13.54 -24.36
C HIS A 134 -6.82 -13.33 -22.90
N GLY A 135 -5.95 -13.41 -21.88
CA GLY A 135 -6.44 -13.48 -20.49
C GLY A 135 -5.38 -13.60 -19.38
N GLU A 136 -4.28 -12.87 -19.53
CA GLU A 136 -3.25 -12.51 -18.53
C GLU A 136 -3.32 -13.22 -17.17
N CYS A 137 -2.81 -14.46 -17.08
CA CYS A 137 -2.48 -15.23 -15.86
C CYS A 137 -3.55 -15.38 -14.74
N GLY A 138 -4.72 -14.73 -14.82
CA GLY A 138 -5.77 -14.68 -13.80
C GLY A 138 -7.04 -15.45 -14.19
N SER A 139 -7.29 -15.62 -15.49
CA SER A 139 -8.37 -16.51 -15.97
C SER A 139 -7.92 -17.97 -15.93
N ARG A 140 -8.82 -18.89 -15.56
CA ARG A 140 -8.57 -20.33 -15.48
C ARG A 140 -9.53 -21.06 -16.41
N GLY A 141 -8.99 -21.59 -17.51
CA GLY A 141 -9.74 -22.35 -18.51
C GLY A 141 -8.80 -22.96 -19.54
N GLY A 142 -9.13 -24.15 -20.03
CA GLY A 142 -8.36 -24.83 -21.06
C GLY A 142 -9.13 -25.98 -21.68
N TYR A 143 -8.61 -26.46 -22.81
CA TYR A 143 -9.11 -27.65 -23.46
C TYR A 143 -7.96 -28.48 -24.00
N TYR A 144 -8.29 -29.72 -24.32
CA TYR A 144 -7.45 -30.56 -25.14
C TYR A 144 -8.31 -31.14 -26.27
N GLU A 145 -7.66 -31.47 -27.39
CA GLU A 145 -8.27 -32.18 -28.50
C GLU A 145 -7.62 -33.55 -28.65
N LEU A 146 -8.42 -34.63 -28.59
CA LEU A 146 -7.96 -36.00 -28.83
C LEU A 146 -8.18 -36.39 -30.28
N ILE A 147 -7.12 -36.86 -30.94
CA ILE A 147 -7.10 -37.24 -32.35
C ILE A 147 -6.85 -38.73 -32.46
N ASN A 148 -7.65 -39.40 -33.32
CA ASN A 148 -7.57 -40.83 -33.64
C ASN A 148 -7.60 -41.82 -32.45
N ILE A 149 -7.95 -41.35 -31.26
CA ILE A 149 -7.97 -42.19 -30.06
C ILE A 149 -9.06 -43.27 -30.13
N ASP A 150 -8.75 -44.45 -29.60
CA ASP A 150 -9.74 -45.52 -29.43
C ASP A 150 -11.01 -45.03 -28.69
N LYS A 151 -12.18 -45.50 -29.14
CA LYS A 151 -13.48 -45.04 -28.63
C LYS A 151 -13.69 -45.39 -27.16
N ASP A 152 -13.23 -46.55 -26.72
CA ASP A 152 -13.38 -47.01 -25.34
C ASP A 152 -12.44 -46.22 -24.41
N VAL A 153 -11.22 -45.90 -24.89
CA VAL A 153 -10.29 -45.02 -24.16
C VAL A 153 -10.88 -43.62 -24.02
N ARG A 154 -11.42 -43.03 -25.10
CA ARG A 154 -12.10 -41.72 -25.06
C ARG A 154 -13.25 -41.71 -24.06
N LEU A 155 -14.01 -42.81 -23.97
CA LEU A 155 -15.08 -42.95 -23.00
C LEU A 155 -14.55 -42.90 -21.57
N GLN A 156 -13.43 -43.59 -21.26
CA GLN A 156 -12.83 -43.53 -19.93
C GLN A 156 -12.27 -42.14 -19.59
N VAL A 157 -11.62 -41.47 -20.55
CA VAL A 157 -11.12 -40.10 -20.37
C VAL A 157 -12.27 -39.14 -20.04
N ASN A 158 -13.38 -39.23 -20.78
CA ASN A 158 -14.57 -38.43 -20.50
C ASN A 158 -15.11 -38.71 -19.09
N LYS A 159 -15.21 -39.97 -18.66
CA LYS A 159 -15.65 -40.33 -17.30
C LYS A 159 -14.77 -39.69 -16.22
N LEU A 160 -13.45 -39.80 -16.38
CA LEU A 160 -12.48 -39.22 -15.43
C LEU A 160 -12.66 -37.71 -15.31
N ILE A 161 -12.83 -37.00 -16.43
CA ILE A 161 -12.99 -35.54 -16.41
C ILE A 161 -14.35 -35.12 -15.89
N THR A 162 -15.42 -35.85 -16.21
CA THR A 162 -16.74 -35.55 -15.64
C THR A 162 -16.80 -35.75 -14.13
N ALA A 163 -15.94 -36.61 -13.57
CA ALA A 163 -15.81 -36.79 -12.12
C ALA A 163 -15.18 -35.56 -11.43
N SER A 164 -14.38 -34.76 -12.15
CA SER A 164 -13.81 -33.50 -11.66
C SER A 164 -14.76 -32.31 -11.74
N LEU A 165 -16.02 -32.53 -12.17
CA LEU A 165 -17.04 -31.52 -12.48
C LEU A 165 -16.60 -30.54 -13.59
N CYS A 166 -17.54 -29.74 -14.11
CA CYS A 166 -17.25 -28.78 -15.17
C CYS A 166 -16.43 -27.59 -14.65
N SER A 167 -15.62 -26.98 -15.53
CA SER A 167 -14.95 -25.70 -15.25
C SER A 167 -15.94 -24.64 -14.76
N ALA A 168 -15.51 -23.72 -13.89
CA ALA A 168 -16.33 -22.57 -13.48
C ALA A 168 -16.87 -21.78 -14.70
N ALA A 169 -18.04 -21.15 -14.53
CA ALA A 169 -18.74 -20.43 -15.60
C ALA A 169 -17.84 -19.43 -16.34
N TRP A 170 -16.97 -18.72 -15.61
CA TRP A 170 -15.99 -17.81 -16.19
C TRP A 170 -15.00 -18.51 -17.15
N GLY A 171 -14.44 -19.65 -16.74
CA GLY A 171 -13.54 -20.43 -17.59
C GLY A 171 -14.22 -20.94 -18.85
N GLN A 172 -15.49 -21.33 -18.76
CA GLN A 172 -16.30 -21.74 -19.92
C GLN A 172 -16.55 -20.56 -20.88
N ALA A 173 -16.95 -19.40 -20.35
CA ALA A 173 -17.19 -18.19 -21.13
C ALA A 173 -15.93 -17.73 -21.87
N MET A 174 -14.79 -17.70 -21.16
CA MET A 174 -13.49 -17.37 -21.75
C MET A 174 -13.09 -18.35 -22.85
N MET A 175 -13.29 -19.65 -22.64
CA MET A 175 -13.00 -20.62 -23.68
C MET A 175 -13.89 -20.44 -24.89
N GLY A 176 -15.18 -20.12 -24.71
CA GLY A 176 -16.10 -19.76 -25.78
C GLY A 176 -15.59 -18.59 -26.62
N ALA A 177 -15.09 -17.53 -25.97
CA ALA A 177 -14.52 -16.37 -26.66
C ALA A 177 -13.24 -16.71 -27.45
N ILE A 178 -12.39 -17.59 -26.91
CA ILE A 178 -11.13 -18.00 -27.58
C ILE A 178 -11.39 -18.90 -28.79
N ILE A 179 -12.31 -19.86 -28.69
CA ILE A 179 -12.58 -20.80 -29.80
C ILE A 179 -13.52 -20.21 -30.85
N SER A 180 -14.21 -19.12 -30.54
CA SER A 180 -15.12 -18.42 -31.44
C SER A 180 -14.86 -16.91 -31.44
N PRO A 181 -13.67 -16.47 -31.89
CA PRO A 181 -13.35 -15.05 -31.96
C PRO A 181 -14.22 -14.33 -33.01
N PRO A 182 -14.38 -13.00 -32.91
CA PRO A 182 -15.10 -12.21 -33.90
C PRO A 182 -14.56 -12.43 -35.33
N LYS A 183 -15.45 -12.46 -36.31
CA LYS A 183 -15.13 -12.66 -37.73
C LYS A 183 -15.26 -11.36 -38.53
N GLU A 184 -14.55 -11.29 -39.67
CA GLU A 184 -14.63 -10.14 -40.58
C GLU A 184 -16.09 -9.86 -40.96
N GLY A 185 -16.52 -8.61 -40.76
CA GLY A 185 -17.91 -8.16 -40.94
C GLY A 185 -18.75 -8.13 -39.67
N GLU A 186 -18.30 -8.70 -38.55
CA GLU A 186 -18.98 -8.59 -37.25
C GLU A 186 -18.65 -7.27 -36.53
N PRO A 187 -19.57 -6.71 -35.72
CA PRO A 187 -19.41 -5.37 -35.13
C PRO A 187 -18.13 -5.17 -34.30
N SER A 188 -17.64 -6.21 -33.63
CA SER A 188 -16.45 -6.14 -32.76
C SER A 188 -15.15 -6.54 -33.46
N TYR A 189 -15.18 -6.96 -34.73
CA TYR A 189 -13.99 -7.50 -35.41
C TYR A 189 -12.84 -6.51 -35.53
N GLU A 190 -13.10 -5.28 -35.95
CA GLU A 190 -12.05 -4.26 -36.12
C GLU A 190 -11.42 -3.88 -34.78
N LEU A 191 -12.22 -3.78 -33.71
CA LEU A 191 -11.72 -3.52 -32.37
C LEU A 191 -10.87 -4.69 -31.86
N TYR A 192 -11.40 -5.92 -31.94
CA TYR A 192 -10.69 -7.14 -31.57
C TYR A 192 -9.35 -7.27 -32.29
N LYS A 193 -9.35 -7.06 -33.61
CA LYS A 193 -8.14 -7.13 -34.44
C LYS A 193 -7.12 -6.08 -34.02
N LYS A 194 -7.55 -4.84 -33.79
CA LYS A 194 -6.68 -3.74 -33.34
C LYS A 194 -6.05 -4.06 -31.99
N GLU A 195 -6.85 -4.38 -30.98
CA GLU A 195 -6.37 -4.66 -29.62
C GLU A 195 -5.42 -5.87 -29.57
N ARG A 196 -5.78 -6.94 -30.28
CA ARG A 196 -4.91 -8.12 -30.44
C ARG A 196 -3.57 -7.74 -31.05
N LEU A 197 -3.57 -7.01 -32.17
CA LEU A 197 -2.34 -6.60 -32.84
C LEU A 197 -1.49 -5.70 -31.94
N ASP A 198 -2.10 -4.77 -31.21
CA ASP A 198 -1.41 -3.87 -30.29
C ASP A 198 -0.72 -4.65 -29.15
N ILE A 199 -1.39 -5.66 -28.57
CA ILE A 199 -0.78 -6.52 -27.54
C ILE A 199 0.37 -7.34 -28.12
N VAL A 200 0.14 -8.02 -29.25
CA VAL A 200 1.15 -8.87 -29.90
C VAL A 200 2.38 -8.07 -30.34
N ASN A 201 2.18 -6.86 -30.89
CA ASN A 201 3.26 -5.97 -31.31
C ASN A 201 4.09 -5.49 -30.12
N ARG A 202 3.46 -5.16 -28.98
CA ARG A 202 4.19 -4.80 -27.75
C ARG A 202 4.99 -5.97 -27.22
N LEU A 203 4.42 -7.18 -27.19
CA LEU A 203 5.15 -8.37 -26.77
C LEU A 203 6.33 -8.69 -27.70
N LYS A 204 6.16 -8.48 -29.01
CA LYS A 204 7.26 -8.60 -29.98
C LYS A 204 8.40 -7.62 -29.69
N GLN A 205 8.10 -6.34 -29.49
CA GLN A 205 9.11 -5.33 -29.13
C GLN A 205 9.86 -5.72 -27.86
N LYS A 206 9.14 -6.21 -26.84
CA LYS A 206 9.75 -6.67 -25.58
C LYS A 206 10.59 -7.95 -25.76
N ALA A 207 10.19 -8.87 -26.63
CA ALA A 207 10.94 -10.09 -26.94
C ALA A 207 12.28 -9.79 -27.62
N GLU A 208 12.25 -8.89 -28.61
CA GLU A 208 13.45 -8.39 -29.31
C GLU A 208 14.38 -7.67 -28.32
N LEU A 209 13.82 -6.76 -27.53
CA LEU A 209 14.56 -6.01 -26.52
C LEU A 209 15.19 -6.94 -25.46
N ALA A 210 14.44 -7.89 -24.90
CA ALA A 210 14.97 -8.82 -23.90
C ALA A 210 16.16 -9.61 -24.43
N SER A 211 16.05 -10.17 -25.65
CA SER A 211 17.13 -10.93 -26.28
C SER A 211 18.36 -10.06 -26.50
N GLN A 212 18.20 -8.81 -26.95
CA GLN A 212 19.30 -7.85 -27.13
C GLN A 212 19.95 -7.47 -25.79
N LEU A 213 19.14 -7.17 -24.78
CA LEU A 213 19.58 -6.72 -23.45
C LEU A 213 20.25 -7.81 -22.62
N PHE A 214 19.92 -9.10 -22.83
CA PHE A 214 20.64 -10.20 -22.19
C PHE A 214 21.95 -10.52 -22.90
N ASN A 215 21.99 -10.44 -24.24
CA ASN A 215 23.23 -10.66 -24.99
C ASN A 215 24.22 -9.48 -24.89
N SER A 216 23.80 -8.30 -24.42
CA SER A 216 24.72 -7.19 -24.14
C SER A 216 25.51 -7.35 -22.84
N VAL A 217 25.27 -8.42 -22.09
CA VAL A 217 25.87 -8.68 -20.78
C VAL A 217 27.00 -9.67 -20.91
N GLU A 218 28.15 -9.32 -20.36
CA GLU A 218 29.27 -10.25 -20.28
C GLU A 218 28.88 -11.51 -19.47
N GLY A 219 29.15 -12.69 -20.03
CA GLY A 219 28.82 -13.97 -19.40
C GLY A 219 27.34 -14.36 -19.44
N VAL A 220 26.48 -13.66 -20.18
CA VAL A 220 25.09 -14.10 -20.42
C VAL A 220 24.85 -14.28 -21.92
N GLN A 221 24.23 -15.40 -22.29
CA GLN A 221 23.82 -15.71 -23.66
C GLN A 221 22.33 -15.99 -23.69
N CYS A 222 21.63 -15.48 -24.70
CA CYS A 222 20.19 -15.68 -24.85
C CYS A 222 19.83 -15.90 -26.32
N ASN A 223 19.22 -17.03 -26.66
CA ASN A 223 18.61 -17.19 -27.98
C ASN A 223 17.49 -16.17 -28.19
N ALA A 224 17.17 -15.90 -29.46
CA ALA A 224 16.04 -15.04 -29.81
C ALA A 224 14.74 -15.64 -29.27
N VAL A 225 13.96 -14.84 -28.55
CA VAL A 225 12.63 -15.23 -28.08
C VAL A 225 11.64 -15.21 -29.24
N MET A 226 11.47 -16.37 -29.88
CA MET A 226 10.62 -16.51 -31.08
C MET A 226 9.12 -16.44 -30.77
N GLY A 227 8.71 -16.79 -29.55
CA GLY A 227 7.33 -16.84 -29.12
C GLY A 227 7.17 -16.99 -27.61
N ALA A 228 5.98 -17.41 -27.17
CA ALA A 228 5.60 -17.50 -25.75
C ALA A 228 5.74 -16.16 -24.99
N MET A 229 6.10 -16.17 -23.71
CA MET A 229 6.19 -14.93 -22.88
C MET A 229 7.43 -14.90 -21.99
N TYR A 230 8.41 -15.76 -22.28
CA TYR A 230 9.57 -15.99 -21.43
C TYR A 230 10.85 -15.99 -22.26
N ALA A 231 11.94 -15.60 -21.60
CA ALA A 231 13.30 -15.86 -22.07
C ALA A 231 13.98 -16.83 -21.09
N PHE A 232 14.93 -17.62 -21.62
CA PHE A 232 15.71 -18.56 -20.82
C PHE A 232 17.22 -18.35 -21.06
N PRO A 233 17.80 -17.23 -20.58
CA PRO A 233 19.22 -16.96 -20.78
C PRO A 233 20.10 -17.93 -20.01
N ARG A 234 21.24 -18.26 -20.62
CA ARG A 234 22.34 -19.01 -20.04
C ARG A 234 23.34 -18.06 -19.37
N ILE A 235 23.86 -18.48 -18.22
CA ILE A 235 24.87 -17.76 -17.47
C ILE A 235 26.17 -18.59 -17.47
N GLU A 236 27.27 -17.95 -17.82
CA GLU A 236 28.60 -18.48 -17.59
C GLU A 236 29.00 -18.24 -16.13
N MET A 237 29.28 -19.33 -15.40
CA MET A 237 29.62 -19.26 -13.99
C MET A 237 31.06 -19.72 -13.75
N PRO A 238 31.91 -18.88 -13.11
CA PRO A 238 33.24 -19.30 -12.71
C PRO A 238 33.20 -20.48 -11.73
N GLU A 239 34.19 -21.36 -11.81
CA GLU A 239 34.28 -22.57 -10.97
C GLU A 239 34.23 -22.25 -9.47
N LYS A 240 34.82 -21.13 -9.05
CA LYS A 240 34.76 -20.65 -7.66
C LYS A 240 33.32 -20.40 -7.20
N VAL A 241 32.47 -19.80 -8.04
CA VAL A 241 31.06 -19.54 -7.73
C VAL A 241 30.29 -20.85 -7.62
N ILE A 242 30.55 -21.78 -8.55
CA ILE A 242 29.95 -23.12 -8.54
C ILE A 242 30.31 -23.87 -7.24
N ASN A 243 31.58 -23.83 -6.84
CA ASN A 243 32.06 -24.48 -5.62
C ASN A 243 31.51 -23.80 -4.37
N HIS A 244 31.38 -22.48 -4.38
CA HIS A 244 30.76 -21.74 -3.29
C HIS A 244 29.27 -22.08 -3.13
N ALA A 245 28.51 -22.12 -4.23
CA ALA A 245 27.11 -22.53 -4.21
C ALA A 245 26.95 -23.96 -3.66
N LYS A 246 27.80 -24.90 -4.10
CA LYS A 246 27.86 -26.26 -3.56
C LYS A 246 28.17 -26.30 -2.06
N SER A 247 29.09 -25.45 -1.58
CA SER A 247 29.42 -25.36 -0.15
C SER A 247 28.24 -24.90 0.72
N LYS A 248 27.27 -24.19 0.11
CA LYS A 248 26.01 -23.76 0.74
C LYS A 248 24.85 -24.73 0.49
N ASN A 249 25.09 -25.92 -0.07
CA ASN A 249 24.05 -26.86 -0.50
C ASN A 249 23.03 -26.26 -1.48
N MET A 250 23.45 -25.31 -2.32
CA MET A 250 22.60 -24.68 -3.34
C MET A 250 23.03 -25.07 -4.75
N VAL A 251 22.04 -25.17 -5.66
CA VAL A 251 22.33 -25.27 -7.09
C VAL A 251 22.90 -23.92 -7.57
N PRO A 252 23.96 -23.89 -8.42
CA PRO A 252 24.63 -22.64 -8.77
C PRO A 252 23.73 -21.55 -9.40
N ASP A 253 22.76 -21.94 -10.22
CA ASP A 253 21.78 -21.01 -10.78
C ASP A 253 20.81 -20.46 -9.73
N ALA A 254 20.37 -21.29 -8.78
CA ALA A 254 19.58 -20.84 -7.65
C ALA A 254 20.35 -19.83 -6.81
N PHE A 255 21.62 -20.12 -6.51
CA PHE A 255 22.51 -19.18 -5.81
C PHE A 255 22.59 -17.84 -6.56
N TYR A 256 22.79 -17.86 -7.88
CA TYR A 256 22.81 -16.64 -8.70
C TYR A 256 21.49 -15.87 -8.63
N CYS A 257 20.34 -16.54 -8.79
CA CYS A 257 19.04 -15.89 -8.75
C CYS A 257 18.74 -15.26 -7.38
N PHE A 258 19.12 -15.92 -6.28
CA PHE A 258 18.98 -15.34 -4.93
C PHE A 258 19.89 -14.14 -4.74
N GLN A 259 21.15 -14.22 -5.16
CA GLN A 259 22.07 -13.08 -5.09
C GLN A 259 21.58 -11.89 -5.94
N LEU A 260 21.01 -12.17 -7.12
CA LEU A 260 20.39 -11.13 -7.94
C LEU A 260 19.22 -10.48 -7.20
N LEU A 261 18.32 -11.28 -6.62
CA LEU A 261 17.17 -10.80 -5.85
C LEU A 261 17.59 -9.98 -4.63
N GLU A 262 18.48 -10.50 -3.80
CA GLU A 262 18.93 -9.86 -2.55
C GLU A 262 19.64 -8.51 -2.81
N LYS A 263 20.44 -8.43 -3.87
CA LYS A 263 21.23 -7.23 -4.16
C LYS A 263 20.50 -6.17 -4.99
N THR A 264 19.55 -6.58 -5.82
CA THR A 264 18.93 -5.67 -6.82
C THR A 264 17.42 -5.58 -6.72
N GLY A 265 16.77 -6.48 -5.98
CA GLY A 265 15.32 -6.64 -6.00
C GLY A 265 14.77 -7.29 -7.28
N ILE A 266 15.63 -7.67 -8.24
CA ILE A 266 15.21 -8.31 -9.50
C ILE A 266 14.92 -9.79 -9.24
N CYS A 267 13.65 -10.19 -9.39
CA CYS A 267 13.21 -11.57 -9.23
C CYS A 267 13.19 -12.33 -10.57
N VAL A 268 13.99 -13.39 -10.65
CA VAL A 268 14.00 -14.37 -11.76
C VAL A 268 13.94 -15.79 -11.20
N VAL A 269 13.52 -16.76 -12.02
CA VAL A 269 13.38 -18.15 -11.57
C VAL A 269 14.60 -18.98 -11.98
N PRO A 270 15.24 -19.75 -11.07
CA PRO A 270 16.38 -20.61 -11.41
C PRO A 270 16.06 -21.62 -12.51
N GLY A 271 16.99 -21.79 -13.46
CA GLY A 271 16.88 -22.74 -14.57
C GLY A 271 16.72 -24.19 -14.13
N SER A 272 17.33 -24.55 -13.02
CA SER A 272 17.23 -25.86 -12.36
C SER A 272 15.79 -26.25 -12.03
N GLY A 273 14.89 -25.30 -11.78
CA GLY A 273 13.46 -25.55 -11.60
C GLY A 273 12.76 -26.05 -12.87
N PHE A 274 13.29 -25.74 -14.05
CA PHE A 274 12.81 -26.22 -15.37
C PHE A 274 13.58 -27.44 -15.87
N LYS A 275 14.55 -27.92 -15.08
CA LYS A 275 15.66 -28.79 -15.50
C LYS A 275 16.54 -28.10 -16.57
N GLN A 276 17.76 -28.59 -16.71
CA GLN A 276 18.70 -28.10 -17.72
C GLN A 276 19.76 -29.15 -18.02
N LYS A 277 20.51 -28.98 -19.12
CA LYS A 277 21.62 -29.87 -19.46
C LYS A 277 22.68 -29.81 -18.35
N PRO A 278 23.19 -30.95 -17.84
CA PRO A 278 24.25 -30.93 -16.84
C PRO A 278 25.45 -30.10 -17.28
N GLY A 279 25.96 -29.25 -16.39
CA GLY A 279 27.07 -28.32 -16.68
C GLY A 279 26.66 -27.00 -17.31
N THR A 280 25.37 -26.77 -17.52
CA THR A 280 24.82 -25.46 -17.96
C THR A 280 23.98 -24.85 -16.84
N TYR A 281 23.89 -23.52 -16.81
CA TYR A 281 23.18 -22.76 -15.77
C TYR A 281 22.34 -21.68 -16.43
N HIS A 282 21.06 -21.58 -16.05
CA HIS A 282 20.11 -20.67 -16.67
C HIS A 282 19.25 -19.97 -15.62
N PHE A 283 18.51 -18.97 -16.07
CA PHE A 283 17.36 -18.44 -15.34
C PHE A 283 16.21 -18.18 -16.32
N ARG A 284 14.98 -18.16 -15.82
CA ARG A 284 13.80 -17.74 -16.58
C ARG A 284 13.36 -16.35 -16.13
N THR A 285 13.12 -15.48 -17.10
CA THR A 285 12.44 -14.19 -16.91
C THR A 285 11.21 -14.05 -17.80
N THR A 286 10.33 -13.08 -17.51
CA THR A 286 9.11 -12.81 -18.29
C THR A 286 9.27 -11.55 -19.14
N LEU A 287 8.53 -11.49 -20.25
CA LEU A 287 8.46 -10.30 -21.13
C LEU A 287 7.33 -9.33 -20.73
N LEU A 288 6.79 -9.46 -19.52
CA LEU A 288 5.62 -8.70 -19.06
C LEU A 288 5.93 -7.29 -18.53
N PRO A 289 7.06 -7.03 -17.84
CA PRO A 289 7.34 -5.70 -17.28
C PRO A 289 7.30 -4.57 -18.33
N PRO A 290 7.00 -3.32 -17.93
CA PRO A 290 7.15 -2.13 -18.78
C PRO A 290 8.56 -2.02 -19.39
N VAL A 291 8.66 -1.40 -20.57
CA VAL A 291 9.91 -1.34 -21.36
C VAL A 291 11.01 -0.57 -20.62
N ASP A 292 10.66 0.54 -19.98
CA ASP A 292 11.49 1.34 -19.10
C ASP A 292 12.08 0.49 -17.95
N GLN A 293 11.25 -0.32 -17.29
CA GLN A 293 11.72 -1.22 -16.23
C GLN A 293 12.63 -2.35 -16.76
N MET A 294 12.39 -2.85 -17.98
CA MET A 294 13.29 -3.83 -18.61
C MET A 294 14.64 -3.21 -18.95
N ILE A 295 14.65 -1.94 -19.34
CA ILE A 295 15.88 -1.16 -19.56
C ILE A 295 16.59 -0.91 -18.23
N ASP A 296 15.87 -0.54 -17.16
CA ASP A 296 16.44 -0.32 -15.82
C ASP A 296 17.05 -1.61 -15.24
N MET A 297 16.37 -2.75 -15.39
CA MET A 297 16.88 -4.09 -15.04
C MET A 297 18.26 -4.37 -15.67
N VAL A 298 18.55 -3.71 -16.80
CA VAL A 298 19.81 -3.85 -17.53
C VAL A 298 20.73 -2.63 -17.33
N ASN A 299 20.23 -1.45 -16.98
CA ASN A 299 21.05 -0.27 -16.69
C ASN A 299 21.66 -0.28 -15.28
N VAL A 300 21.10 -1.07 -14.35
CA VAL A 300 21.76 -1.44 -13.09
C VAL A 300 23.14 -2.14 -13.34
N LYS A 301 23.51 -2.46 -14.60
CA LYS A 301 24.62 -3.34 -14.97
C LYS A 301 26.04 -2.80 -15.10
N ASN A 302 26.35 -1.52 -15.17
CA ASN A 302 27.79 -1.21 -15.31
C ASN A 302 28.60 -1.42 -14.02
N ASN A 303 27.94 -1.47 -12.85
CA ASN A 303 28.60 -1.75 -11.59
C ASN A 303 28.22 -3.12 -11.00
N LEU A 304 26.94 -3.53 -10.99
CA LEU A 304 26.56 -4.63 -10.10
C LEU A 304 26.74 -6.06 -10.63
N LEU A 305 26.63 -6.35 -11.93
CA LEU A 305 27.00 -7.70 -12.40
C LEU A 305 28.50 -7.93 -12.23
N CYS A 306 29.32 -6.92 -12.52
CA CYS A 306 30.73 -6.93 -12.15
C CYS A 306 30.94 -7.06 -10.63
N GLU A 307 30.20 -6.35 -9.77
CA GLU A 307 30.33 -6.46 -8.30
C GLU A 307 29.68 -7.71 -7.67
N VAL A 308 28.85 -8.47 -8.38
CA VAL A 308 28.44 -9.83 -7.94
C VAL A 308 29.50 -10.86 -8.33
N PHE A 309 30.30 -10.62 -9.38
CA PHE A 309 31.34 -11.54 -9.85
C PHE A 309 32.77 -11.22 -9.34
N ILE A 310 33.10 -9.96 -9.05
CA ILE A 310 34.45 -9.50 -8.64
C ILE A 310 34.82 -9.79 -7.18
N PRO A 311 33.92 -9.80 -6.17
CA PRO A 311 34.32 -10.11 -4.80
C PRO A 311 34.83 -11.56 -4.63
N ILE A 312 34.59 -12.43 -5.62
CA ILE A 312 35.07 -13.83 -5.64
C ILE A 312 36.46 -13.94 -6.32
N PHE A 313 36.96 -12.87 -6.94
CA PHE A 313 38.35 -12.75 -7.38
C PHE A 313 39.28 -12.07 -6.37
N SER A 314 38.76 -11.37 -5.36
CA SER A 314 39.55 -10.73 -4.30
C SER A 314 39.70 -11.57 -3.02
N ILE A 315 39.83 -12.90 -3.14
CA ILE A 315 40.44 -13.71 -2.07
C ILE A 315 41.94 -13.43 -2.10
N GLY A 316 42.34 -12.33 -1.48
CA GLY A 316 43.70 -11.82 -1.54
C GLY A 316 43.93 -10.69 -0.55
N THR A 317 44.20 -11.09 0.69
CA THR A 317 44.89 -10.34 1.76
C THR A 317 44.15 -9.21 2.50
N LYS A 318 44.11 -9.41 3.84
CA LYS A 318 43.86 -8.46 4.94
C LYS A 318 42.44 -7.92 5.04
N TYR A 319 41.56 -8.61 5.76
CA TYR A 319 41.26 -8.38 7.18
C TYR A 319 40.40 -9.57 7.65
N LEU A 320 41.01 -10.52 8.35
CA LEU A 320 40.33 -11.59 9.08
C LEU A 320 40.76 -11.48 10.54
N GLU A 321 39.90 -10.90 11.36
CA GLU A 321 39.72 -11.30 12.75
C GLU A 321 38.20 -11.39 13.03
N PRO A 322 37.79 -12.29 13.93
CA PRO A 322 36.55 -13.04 13.81
C PRO A 322 35.35 -12.25 14.34
N ILE A 323 34.39 -11.94 13.47
CA ILE A 323 33.04 -11.59 13.94
C ILE A 323 32.34 -12.91 14.23
N MET A 324 32.15 -13.18 15.53
CA MET A 324 31.26 -14.22 16.01
C MET A 324 29.90 -14.10 15.33
N LEU A 325 29.36 -15.24 14.88
CA LEU A 325 27.97 -15.39 14.47
C LEU A 325 27.04 -14.83 15.54
N THR A 326 26.54 -13.62 15.33
CA THR A 326 25.29 -13.16 15.91
C THR A 326 24.22 -13.30 14.83
N SER A 327 23.13 -13.97 15.19
CA SER A 327 21.93 -14.14 14.40
C SER A 327 21.46 -12.83 13.78
N GLU A 328 21.71 -12.61 12.49
CA GLU A 328 21.01 -11.55 11.76
C GLU A 328 19.56 -12.00 11.53
N LYS A 329 18.62 -11.25 12.13
CA LYS A 329 17.19 -11.41 11.90
C LYS A 329 16.90 -11.30 10.40
N PRO A 330 16.02 -12.14 9.83
CA PRO A 330 15.57 -11.96 8.45
C PRO A 330 15.05 -10.54 8.23
N ALA A 331 15.38 -9.94 7.08
CA ALA A 331 14.99 -8.57 6.74
C ALA A 331 13.47 -8.38 6.90
N SER A 332 13.05 -7.33 7.60
CA SER A 332 11.63 -7.05 7.80
C SER A 332 10.96 -6.73 6.46
N ILE A 333 9.79 -7.31 6.27
CA ILE A 333 8.90 -7.03 5.15
C ILE A 333 8.33 -5.62 5.34
N PRO A 334 8.33 -4.76 4.30
CA PRO A 334 7.72 -3.44 4.38
C PRO A 334 6.24 -3.47 4.79
N PHE A 335 5.79 -2.43 5.48
CA PHE A 335 4.38 -2.25 5.85
C PHE A 335 3.44 -2.55 4.66
N ASN A 336 2.30 -3.19 4.96
CA ASN A 336 1.22 -3.49 4.02
C ASN A 336 1.52 -4.55 2.96
N LYS A 337 2.66 -5.25 3.06
CA LYS A 337 2.96 -6.44 2.26
C LYS A 337 2.51 -7.70 3.00
N VAL A 338 2.05 -8.70 2.26
CA VAL A 338 1.63 -9.99 2.83
C VAL A 338 2.85 -10.73 3.39
N GLN A 339 2.77 -11.14 4.65
CA GLN A 339 3.73 -12.02 5.30
C GLN A 339 3.41 -13.49 5.03
N GLY A 340 2.12 -13.86 5.09
CA GLY A 340 1.65 -15.21 4.85
C GLY A 340 0.13 -15.27 4.76
N ILE A 341 -0.40 -16.47 4.51
CA ILE A 341 -1.85 -16.70 4.39
C ILE A 341 -2.23 -17.85 5.32
N ALA A 342 -2.95 -17.54 6.39
CA ALA A 342 -3.41 -18.54 7.35
C ALA A 342 -4.65 -19.28 6.85
N SER A 343 -4.71 -20.61 7.08
CA SER A 343 -5.88 -21.46 6.80
C SER A 343 -6.49 -21.22 5.41
N SER A 344 -5.64 -21.08 4.38
CA SER A 344 -5.94 -20.89 2.96
C SER A 344 -6.55 -19.56 2.47
N ASN A 345 -7.13 -18.70 3.35
CA ASN A 345 -7.75 -17.44 2.90
C ASN A 345 -7.61 -16.22 3.84
N VAL A 346 -6.95 -16.33 5.00
CA VAL A 346 -6.78 -15.19 5.92
C VAL A 346 -5.37 -14.63 5.82
N HIS A 347 -5.19 -13.54 5.07
CA HIS A 347 -3.90 -12.90 4.87
C HIS A 347 -3.34 -12.27 6.15
N ALA A 348 -2.09 -12.55 6.50
CA ALA A 348 -1.34 -11.77 7.46
C ALA A 348 -0.45 -10.76 6.73
N TYR A 349 -0.48 -9.51 7.15
CA TYR A 349 0.27 -8.43 6.55
C TYR A 349 1.36 -7.94 7.51
N SER A 350 2.43 -7.38 6.95
CA SER A 350 3.52 -6.80 7.74
C SER A 350 3.06 -5.47 8.29
N ASN A 351 3.25 -5.29 9.58
CA ASN A 351 3.11 -3.99 10.22
C ASN A 351 4.40 -3.14 10.07
N GLY A 352 5.44 -3.64 9.37
CA GLY A 352 6.70 -2.94 9.16
C GLY A 352 7.70 -3.19 10.29
N ASP A 353 7.37 -2.72 11.50
CA ASP A 353 8.17 -2.90 12.72
C ASP A 353 7.29 -2.86 14.00
N ASP A 354 7.90 -3.17 15.14
CA ASP A 354 7.24 -3.29 16.46
C ASP A 354 6.64 -1.97 16.97
N ASP A 355 7.21 -0.82 16.60
CA ASP A 355 6.79 0.51 17.04
C ASP A 355 5.89 1.22 16.01
N PHE A 356 5.62 0.55 14.88
CA PHE A 356 4.82 1.10 13.80
C PHE A 356 3.35 1.02 14.15
N PHE A 357 2.67 2.16 14.12
CA PHE A 357 1.21 2.20 14.25
C PHE A 357 0.68 3.03 13.10
N SER A 358 0.13 2.35 12.08
CA SER A 358 -0.28 3.00 10.84
C SER A 358 -1.41 4.00 11.01
N VAL A 359 -2.18 3.90 12.10
CA VAL A 359 -3.52 4.48 12.34
C VAL A 359 -4.55 4.18 11.23
N GLU A 360 -4.17 3.49 10.16
CA GLU A 360 -5.05 3.08 9.08
C GLU A 360 -6.00 2.00 9.60
N ARG A 361 -7.29 2.29 9.55
CA ARG A 361 -8.30 1.29 9.86
C ARG A 361 -8.38 0.27 8.73
N HIS A 362 -8.40 -1.00 9.09
CA HIS A 362 -8.83 -2.03 8.17
C HIS A 362 -10.34 -2.24 8.34
N TYR A 363 -11.06 -1.97 7.26
CA TYR A 363 -12.46 -2.33 7.13
C TYR A 363 -12.59 -3.46 6.13
N LEU A 364 -13.19 -4.57 6.54
CA LEU A 364 -13.60 -5.61 5.63
C LEU A 364 -15.10 -5.42 5.39
N HIS A 365 -15.45 -4.88 4.22
CA HIS A 365 -16.82 -4.54 3.85
C HIS A 365 -17.53 -3.68 4.92
N GLY A 366 -16.83 -2.65 5.43
CA GLY A 366 -17.37 -1.67 6.38
C GLY A 366 -17.52 -2.14 7.83
N ILE A 367 -17.17 -3.40 8.15
CA ILE A 367 -16.90 -3.78 9.55
C ILE A 367 -15.45 -3.47 9.88
N PHE A 368 -15.25 -2.74 10.97
CA PHE A 368 -13.93 -2.42 11.49
C PHE A 368 -13.25 -3.70 12.04
N MET A 369 -12.19 -4.13 11.37
CA MET A 369 -11.37 -5.28 11.80
C MET A 369 -10.36 -4.87 12.85
N GLY A 370 -9.85 -3.65 12.79
CA GLY A 370 -8.78 -3.16 13.66
C GLY A 370 -7.88 -2.24 12.88
N PHE A 371 -6.74 -1.86 13.45
CA PHE A 371 -5.74 -1.07 12.76
C PHE A 371 -4.81 -1.95 11.94
N LYS A 372 -4.49 -1.54 10.71
CA LYS A 372 -3.48 -2.18 9.88
C LYS A 372 -2.10 -2.07 10.56
N TRP A 373 -1.30 -3.11 10.68
CA TRP A 373 -1.66 -4.53 10.66
C TRP A 373 -1.34 -5.10 12.04
N GLN A 374 -2.13 -4.68 13.03
CA GLN A 374 -1.98 -5.02 14.44
C GLN A 374 -2.47 -6.46 14.72
N CYS A 375 -2.04 -7.03 15.84
CA CYS A 375 -2.42 -8.39 16.26
C CYS A 375 -3.93 -8.55 16.47
N VAL A 376 -4.57 -7.57 17.12
CA VAL A 376 -6.03 -7.54 17.35
C VAL A 376 -6.82 -7.47 16.04
N GLU A 377 -6.28 -6.76 15.02
CA GLU A 377 -6.89 -6.69 13.69
C GLU A 377 -6.95 -8.07 13.05
N PHE A 378 -5.84 -8.79 13.09
CA PHE A 378 -5.74 -10.13 12.53
C PHE A 378 -6.71 -11.09 13.22
N ALA A 379 -6.73 -11.10 14.56
CA ALA A 379 -7.61 -11.97 15.34
C ALA A 379 -9.10 -11.72 15.04
N ARG A 380 -9.52 -10.45 14.93
CA ARG A 380 -10.92 -10.10 14.61
C ARG A 380 -11.29 -10.51 13.18
N ARG A 381 -10.40 -10.27 12.21
CA ARG A 381 -10.61 -10.66 10.81
C ARG A 381 -10.62 -12.16 10.63
N TRP A 382 -9.74 -12.86 11.34
CA TRP A 382 -9.70 -14.31 11.35
C TRP A 382 -11.03 -14.89 11.83
N LEU A 383 -11.59 -14.38 12.94
CA LEU A 383 -12.91 -14.81 13.43
C LEU A 383 -14.05 -14.49 12.46
N LEU A 384 -14.00 -13.33 11.80
CA LEU A 384 -15.01 -12.99 10.81
C LEU A 384 -15.01 -14.02 9.67
N MET A 385 -13.84 -14.30 9.12
CA MET A 385 -13.71 -15.21 7.97
C MET A 385 -14.02 -16.67 8.35
N ARG A 386 -13.59 -17.12 9.53
CA ARG A 386 -13.65 -18.54 9.92
C ARG A 386 -14.90 -18.94 10.69
N LYS A 387 -15.52 -17.99 11.38
CA LYS A 387 -16.62 -18.22 12.31
C LYS A 387 -17.80 -17.26 12.12
N SER A 388 -17.76 -16.40 11.10
CA SER A 388 -18.79 -15.37 10.85
C SER A 388 -19.02 -14.44 12.05
N CYS A 389 -18.01 -14.27 12.91
CA CYS A 389 -18.11 -13.61 14.20
C CYS A 389 -17.09 -12.50 14.35
N ILE A 390 -17.41 -11.50 15.18
CA ILE A 390 -16.46 -10.48 15.63
C ILE A 390 -16.53 -10.35 17.14
N PHE A 391 -15.42 -9.97 17.77
CA PHE A 391 -15.45 -9.51 19.16
C PHE A 391 -15.59 -7.98 19.25
N PRO A 392 -16.16 -7.47 20.36
CA PRO A 392 -16.19 -6.04 20.67
C PRO A 392 -14.81 -5.34 20.57
N PRO A 393 -14.76 -4.01 20.48
CA PRO A 393 -13.52 -3.27 20.65
C PRO A 393 -12.82 -3.68 21.95
N VAL A 394 -11.50 -3.82 21.88
CA VAL A 394 -10.63 -4.04 23.04
C VAL A 394 -9.48 -3.03 22.92
N PRO A 395 -9.16 -2.28 23.98
CA PRO A 395 -8.11 -1.26 23.92
C PRO A 395 -6.73 -1.86 23.63
N HIS A 396 -6.40 -2.98 24.30
CA HIS A 396 -5.13 -3.69 24.13
C HIS A 396 -5.35 -5.20 24.01
N ALA A 397 -4.37 -5.92 23.49
CA ALA A 397 -4.48 -7.36 23.26
C ALA A 397 -4.59 -8.16 24.58
N ALA A 398 -3.82 -7.80 25.62
CA ALA A 398 -3.91 -8.47 26.93
C ALA A 398 -5.27 -8.28 27.61
N ASP A 399 -5.97 -7.17 27.37
CA ASP A 399 -7.28 -6.88 27.98
C ASP A 399 -8.34 -7.90 27.55
N MET A 400 -8.14 -8.57 26.41
CA MET A 400 -8.99 -9.67 25.95
C MET A 400 -9.15 -10.77 27.01
N TRP A 401 -8.12 -11.01 27.83
CA TRP A 401 -8.19 -12.03 28.88
C TRP A 401 -9.23 -11.72 29.96
N ASN A 402 -9.39 -10.45 30.32
CA ASN A 402 -10.27 -10.07 31.42
C ASN A 402 -11.61 -9.53 30.93
N ASP A 403 -11.63 -8.87 29.78
CA ASP A 403 -12.76 -8.04 29.35
C ASP A 403 -13.58 -8.70 28.25
N LEU A 404 -12.99 -9.64 27.49
CA LEU A 404 -13.69 -10.28 26.39
C LEU A 404 -14.60 -11.40 26.88
N LYS A 405 -15.92 -11.16 26.82
CA LYS A 405 -16.95 -12.11 27.33
C LYS A 405 -17.71 -12.85 26.26
N TYR A 406 -17.83 -12.28 25.07
CA TYR A 406 -18.60 -12.86 23.96
C TYR A 406 -18.01 -12.45 22.61
N VAL A 407 -18.36 -13.24 21.59
CA VAL A 407 -18.31 -12.82 20.18
C VAL A 407 -19.74 -12.67 19.66
N GLU A 408 -19.92 -11.83 18.67
CA GLU A 408 -21.20 -11.54 18.03
C GLU A 408 -21.15 -12.01 16.57
N ARG A 409 -22.10 -12.85 16.17
CA ARG A 409 -22.23 -13.32 14.79
C ARG A 409 -22.82 -12.22 13.93
N VAL A 410 -22.13 -11.90 12.83
CA VAL A 410 -22.47 -10.72 12.00
C VAL A 410 -23.74 -10.91 11.17
N THR A 411 -24.18 -12.15 10.96
CA THR A 411 -25.38 -12.45 10.16
C THR A 411 -26.70 -12.19 10.88
N ASP A 412 -26.72 -12.25 12.21
CA ASP A 412 -27.96 -12.17 13.00
C ASP A 412 -27.81 -11.48 14.37
N GLY A 413 -26.60 -11.04 14.74
CA GLY A 413 -26.32 -10.41 16.02
C GLY A 413 -26.34 -11.36 17.22
N LYS A 414 -26.44 -12.68 17.01
CA LYS A 414 -26.43 -13.67 18.09
C LYS A 414 -25.06 -13.64 18.79
N ARG A 415 -25.07 -13.59 20.12
CA ARG A 415 -23.87 -13.59 20.95
C ARG A 415 -23.53 -14.99 21.43
N PHE A 416 -22.26 -15.35 21.35
CA PHE A 416 -21.69 -16.62 21.81
C PHE A 416 -20.72 -16.34 22.94
N LEU A 417 -20.87 -17.04 24.06
CA LEU A 417 -20.02 -16.85 25.23
C LEU A 417 -18.63 -17.44 25.01
N LEU A 418 -17.66 -16.90 25.74
CA LEU A 418 -16.27 -17.34 25.66
C LEU A 418 -15.88 -18.14 26.91
N LYS A 419 -15.13 -19.21 26.69
CA LYS A 419 -14.52 -20.04 27.73
C LYS A 419 -13.03 -19.73 27.79
N LEU A 420 -12.55 -19.40 28.97
CA LEU A 420 -11.15 -19.04 29.21
C LEU A 420 -10.44 -20.21 29.90
N TYR A 421 -9.32 -20.63 29.34
CA TYR A 421 -8.51 -21.71 29.86
C TYR A 421 -7.10 -21.18 30.17
N PRO A 422 -6.73 -21.05 31.45
CA PRO A 422 -5.41 -20.54 31.82
C PRO A 422 -4.32 -21.49 31.32
N ASN A 423 -3.12 -20.96 31.06
CA ASN A 423 -1.98 -21.80 30.72
C ASN A 423 -1.71 -22.83 31.85
N GLY A 424 -1.65 -24.12 31.51
CA GLY A 424 -1.68 -25.20 32.51
C GLY A 424 -3.07 -25.76 32.83
N SER A 425 -4.07 -25.48 32.00
CA SER A 425 -5.42 -26.07 32.09
C SER A 425 -5.42 -27.57 31.77
N PRO A 426 -6.31 -28.39 32.38
CA PRO A 426 -6.53 -29.79 31.97
C PRO A 426 -7.27 -29.91 30.62
N HIS A 427 -7.80 -28.81 30.10
CA HIS A 427 -8.40 -28.74 28.77
C HIS A 427 -7.29 -28.57 27.73
N ILE A 428 -7.37 -29.27 26.60
CA ILE A 428 -6.43 -29.08 25.48
C ILE A 428 -6.89 -27.88 24.64
N PRO A 429 -5.99 -26.97 24.19
CA PRO A 429 -6.38 -25.96 23.23
C PRO A 429 -6.91 -26.60 21.96
N LYS A 430 -7.79 -25.88 21.26
CA LYS A 430 -8.34 -26.32 19.97
C LYS A 430 -7.84 -25.40 18.86
N ARG A 431 -7.99 -25.90 17.64
CA ARG A 431 -8.00 -25.03 16.46
C ARG A 431 -9.03 -23.92 16.70
N ASP A 432 -8.76 -22.74 16.15
CA ASP A 432 -9.62 -21.56 16.20
C ASP A 432 -9.66 -20.84 17.57
N SER A 433 -8.87 -21.29 18.56
CA SER A 433 -8.70 -20.60 19.85
C SER A 433 -7.86 -19.32 19.72
N LEU A 434 -8.22 -18.29 20.50
CA LEU A 434 -7.42 -17.07 20.64
C LEU A 434 -6.39 -17.25 21.76
N LEU A 435 -5.11 -17.13 21.44
CA LEU A 435 -4.00 -17.25 22.39
C LEU A 435 -3.62 -15.85 22.90
N ILE A 436 -3.67 -15.61 24.21
CA ILE A 436 -3.48 -14.29 24.81
C ILE A 436 -2.19 -14.23 25.63
N TYR A 437 -1.35 -13.26 25.30
CA TYR A 437 -0.09 -12.96 26.00
C TYR A 437 -0.29 -11.85 27.04
N ALA A 438 0.39 -11.99 28.17
CA ALA A 438 0.36 -11.02 29.25
C ALA A 438 1.15 -9.75 28.87
N ARG A 439 0.88 -8.65 29.60
CA ARG A 439 1.70 -7.44 29.49
C ARG A 439 3.05 -7.66 30.16
N ASN A 440 4.11 -7.24 29.50
CA ASN A 440 5.45 -7.19 30.10
C ASN A 440 6.23 -5.99 29.52
N ALA A 441 7.52 -5.87 29.82
CA ALA A 441 8.34 -4.75 29.36
C ALA A 441 8.52 -4.70 27.83
N GLU A 442 8.56 -5.87 27.18
CA GLU A 442 8.69 -6.01 25.72
C GLU A 442 7.33 -5.97 25.01
N LEU A 443 6.26 -6.41 25.69
CA LEU A 443 4.87 -6.38 25.23
C LEU A 443 4.00 -5.48 26.13
N PRO A 444 4.14 -4.14 26.06
CA PRO A 444 3.41 -3.24 26.95
C PRO A 444 1.88 -3.31 26.78
N PHE A 445 1.41 -3.72 25.60
CA PHE A 445 -0.01 -3.89 25.27
C PHE A 445 -0.48 -5.36 25.33
N GLY A 446 0.43 -6.29 25.67
CA GLY A 446 0.26 -7.72 25.44
C GLY A 446 0.21 -8.07 23.95
N HIS A 447 -0.20 -9.30 23.66
CA HIS A 447 -0.30 -9.79 22.28
C HIS A 447 -1.43 -10.81 22.12
N VAL A 448 -1.91 -10.99 20.89
CA VAL A 448 -2.91 -12.01 20.55
C VAL A 448 -2.53 -12.75 19.27
N ALA A 449 -2.58 -14.07 19.34
CA ALA A 449 -2.40 -14.97 18.20
C ALA A 449 -3.61 -15.91 18.06
N VAL A 450 -3.70 -16.60 16.92
CA VAL A 450 -4.74 -17.60 16.67
C VAL A 450 -4.12 -18.97 16.49
N ILE A 451 -4.65 -19.97 17.20
CA ILE A 451 -4.24 -21.37 17.04
C ILE A 451 -4.85 -21.93 15.74
N CYS A 452 -4.00 -22.20 14.75
CA CYS A 452 -4.40 -22.75 13.46
C CYS A 452 -4.47 -24.27 13.47
N ASP A 453 -3.59 -24.92 14.24
CA ASP A 453 -3.54 -26.38 14.35
C ASP A 453 -2.93 -26.80 15.69
N VAL A 454 -3.33 -27.98 16.16
CA VAL A 454 -2.85 -28.57 17.42
C VAL A 454 -2.26 -29.94 17.11
N VAL A 455 -0.93 -30.03 17.19
CA VAL A 455 -0.14 -31.19 16.79
C VAL A 455 0.51 -31.80 18.05
N PRO A 456 0.78 -33.12 18.11
CA PRO A 456 1.51 -33.68 19.24
C PRO A 456 2.85 -32.95 19.49
N GLY A 457 2.96 -32.27 20.63
CA GLY A 457 4.16 -31.58 21.10
C GLY A 457 4.25 -30.08 20.77
N PHE A 458 3.42 -29.54 19.88
CA PHE A 458 3.40 -28.11 19.56
C PHE A 458 2.05 -27.66 18.96
N ILE A 459 1.79 -26.36 19.02
CA ILE A 459 0.69 -25.71 18.30
C ILE A 459 1.25 -24.86 17.17
N ARG A 460 0.46 -24.71 16.10
CA ARG A 460 0.75 -23.76 15.02
C ARG A 460 -0.09 -22.52 15.22
N ILE A 461 0.54 -21.35 15.22
CA ILE A 461 -0.15 -20.09 15.43
C ILE A 461 0.00 -19.15 14.23
N ALA A 462 -1.03 -18.34 13.99
CA ALA A 462 -1.02 -17.24 13.04
C ALA A 462 -1.23 -15.91 13.78
N GLU A 463 -0.39 -14.92 13.48
CA GLU A 463 -0.39 -13.63 14.19
C GLU A 463 0.15 -12.50 13.30
N GLN A 464 -0.21 -11.25 13.60
CA GLN A 464 0.42 -10.06 13.01
C GLN A 464 1.05 -9.22 14.12
N ASN A 465 2.00 -8.35 13.77
CA ASN A 465 2.65 -7.42 14.71
C ASN A 465 3.38 -8.14 15.86
N TYR A 466 4.19 -9.13 15.51
CA TYR A 466 5.07 -9.84 16.42
C TYR A 466 6.36 -10.22 15.69
N ILE A 467 6.21 -10.75 14.47
CA ILE A 467 7.31 -10.99 13.55
C ILE A 467 6.96 -10.40 12.17
N TYR A 468 7.98 -9.90 11.46
CA TYR A 468 7.86 -9.13 10.21
C TYR A 468 8.47 -9.84 8.99
N HIS A 469 8.73 -11.15 9.05
CA HIS A 469 9.32 -11.88 7.93
C HIS A 469 8.26 -12.63 7.11
N SER A 470 8.63 -13.08 5.91
CA SER A 470 7.73 -13.91 5.09
C SER A 470 7.54 -15.26 5.79
N TRP A 471 6.28 -15.64 6.02
CA TRP A 471 5.96 -16.96 6.53
C TRP A 471 6.38 -18.00 5.50
N SER A 472 6.93 -19.11 5.99
CA SER A 472 7.30 -20.25 5.15
C SER A 472 6.13 -21.18 4.85
N ASP A 473 5.00 -21.03 5.56
CA ASP A 473 3.83 -21.90 5.49
C ASP A 473 2.53 -21.14 5.85
N ASP A 474 1.41 -21.84 6.06
CA ASP A 474 0.11 -21.29 6.42
C ASP A 474 -0.05 -20.90 7.91
N PHE A 475 1.07 -20.74 8.61
CA PHE A 475 1.17 -20.27 9.99
C PHE A 475 2.43 -19.40 10.16
N SER A 476 2.45 -18.58 11.21
CA SER A 476 3.58 -17.71 11.53
C SER A 476 4.70 -18.44 12.27
N ARG A 477 4.35 -19.24 13.29
CA ARG A 477 5.28 -19.96 14.15
C ARG A 477 4.68 -21.26 14.70
N GLU A 478 5.58 -22.14 15.12
CA GLU A 478 5.27 -23.30 15.98
C GLU A 478 5.67 -22.98 17.42
N VAL A 479 4.76 -23.21 18.36
CA VAL A 479 4.96 -22.95 19.80
C VAL A 479 4.81 -24.25 20.57
N SER A 480 5.72 -24.52 21.52
CA SER A 480 5.77 -25.81 22.21
C SER A 480 4.53 -26.05 23.07
N LEU A 481 3.97 -27.26 23.00
CA LEU A 481 2.85 -27.72 23.82
C LEU A 481 3.32 -28.92 24.67
N VAL A 482 3.46 -28.67 25.97
CA VAL A 482 3.98 -29.65 26.94
C VAL A 482 2.85 -30.14 27.83
N ILE A 483 2.77 -31.47 27.98
CA ILE A 483 1.83 -32.11 28.91
C ILE A 483 2.58 -32.42 30.20
N LYS A 484 2.07 -31.93 31.33
CA LYS A 484 2.61 -32.22 32.66
C LYS A 484 1.45 -32.39 33.63
N ASP A 485 1.44 -33.51 34.36
CA ASP A 485 0.43 -33.83 35.38
C ASP A 485 -1.02 -33.69 34.85
N ASP A 486 -1.29 -34.23 33.65
CA ASP A 486 -2.57 -34.13 32.92
C ASP A 486 -3.03 -32.69 32.56
N CYS A 487 -2.14 -31.71 32.68
CA CYS A 487 -2.35 -30.32 32.28
C CYS A 487 -1.51 -29.94 31.04
N TYR A 488 -2.07 -29.07 30.21
CA TYR A 488 -1.47 -28.59 28.97
C TYR A 488 -0.82 -27.22 29.17
N PHE A 489 0.47 -27.13 28.87
CA PHE A 489 1.27 -25.91 28.98
C PHE A 489 1.80 -25.48 27.62
N ILE A 490 1.43 -24.29 27.18
CA ILE A 490 2.01 -23.64 26.00
C ILE A 490 3.25 -22.87 26.47
N LYS A 491 4.40 -23.12 25.83
CA LYS A 491 5.67 -22.48 26.15
C LYS A 491 6.16 -21.64 24.98
N ASP A 492 6.21 -20.34 25.19
CA ASP A 492 6.80 -19.33 24.29
C ASP A 492 7.81 -18.47 25.07
N ASP A 493 8.53 -17.60 24.36
CA ASP A 493 9.50 -16.66 24.95
C ASP A 493 8.82 -15.61 25.84
N ASP A 494 7.59 -15.23 25.49
CA ASP A 494 6.74 -14.32 26.25
C ASP A 494 5.73 -15.03 27.16
N GLU A 495 5.38 -14.38 28.27
CA GLU A 495 4.42 -14.91 29.24
C GLU A 495 2.99 -14.94 28.68
N LEU A 496 2.33 -16.10 28.82
CA LEU A 496 0.95 -16.31 28.37
C LEU A 496 -0.04 -16.29 29.53
N CYS A 497 -1.18 -15.63 29.32
CA CYS A 497 -2.33 -15.78 30.19
C CYS A 497 -2.98 -17.16 30.01
N GLY A 498 -3.18 -17.56 28.75
CA GLY A 498 -3.89 -18.78 28.36
C GLY A 498 -4.55 -18.63 26.99
N TRP A 499 -5.58 -19.43 26.72
CA TRP A 499 -6.35 -19.34 25.48
C TRP A 499 -7.86 -19.22 25.73
N ILE A 500 -8.54 -18.62 24.76
CA ILE A 500 -9.98 -18.36 24.77
C ILE A 500 -10.62 -19.18 23.64
N GLU A 501 -11.66 -19.94 23.99
CA GLU A 501 -12.49 -20.71 23.06
C GLU A 501 -13.91 -20.14 22.98
N ILE A 502 -14.52 -20.22 21.81
CA ILE A 502 -15.94 -19.88 21.63
C ILE A 502 -16.78 -21.08 22.02
N ASP A 503 -17.76 -20.86 22.90
CA ASP A 503 -18.79 -21.85 23.22
C ASP A 503 -19.88 -21.83 22.15
N ASP A 504 -19.56 -22.34 20.96
CA ASP A 504 -20.44 -22.30 19.79
C ASP A 504 -21.33 -23.54 19.65
N ASN A 505 -21.05 -24.64 20.36
CA ASN A 505 -21.73 -25.94 20.18
C ASN A 505 -21.82 -26.36 18.70
N ASP A 506 -20.77 -26.09 17.92
CA ASP A 506 -20.69 -26.36 16.48
C ASP A 506 -21.74 -25.57 15.63
N GLU A 507 -22.28 -24.46 16.14
CA GLU A 507 -23.22 -23.60 15.39
C GLU A 507 -22.56 -22.61 14.42
N LEU A 508 -21.25 -22.39 14.53
CA LEU A 508 -20.54 -21.35 13.76
C LEU A 508 -19.82 -21.93 12.54
N GLU A 509 -20.15 -21.36 11.39
CA GLU A 509 -19.59 -21.72 10.09
C GLU A 509 -18.72 -20.58 9.52
N PRO A 510 -17.77 -20.91 8.62
CA PRO A 510 -17.05 -19.91 7.84
C PRO A 510 -18.00 -18.99 7.07
N LEU A 511 -17.57 -17.75 6.89
CA LEU A 511 -18.38 -16.74 6.24
C LEU A 511 -18.48 -17.00 4.73
N ASP A 512 -19.70 -16.93 4.18
CA ASP A 512 -19.93 -17.03 2.74
C ASP A 512 -19.50 -15.73 2.05
N GLU A 513 -18.26 -15.72 1.55
CA GLU A 513 -17.66 -14.56 0.89
C GLU A 513 -18.51 -14.02 -0.29
N ASN A 514 -19.32 -14.86 -0.96
CA ASN A 514 -20.18 -14.42 -2.06
C ASN A 514 -21.37 -13.57 -1.59
N LYS A 515 -21.80 -13.74 -0.33
CA LYS A 515 -22.92 -13.00 0.29
C LYS A 515 -22.45 -11.90 1.23
N LEU A 516 -21.13 -11.71 1.33
CA LEU A 516 -20.49 -10.81 2.26
C LEU A 516 -21.02 -9.37 2.16
N HIS A 517 -21.22 -8.86 0.94
CA HIS A 517 -21.80 -7.54 0.72
C HIS A 517 -23.24 -7.38 1.28
N LEU A 518 -24.13 -8.35 1.01
CA LEU A 518 -25.53 -8.31 1.47
C LEU A 518 -25.65 -8.42 2.99
N ILE A 519 -24.88 -9.33 3.59
CA ILE A 519 -24.86 -9.56 5.04
C ILE A 519 -24.37 -8.31 5.78
N LEU A 520 -23.40 -7.60 5.18
CA LEU A 520 -22.75 -6.46 5.81
C LEU A 520 -23.45 -5.13 5.58
N ASP A 521 -24.24 -4.99 4.51
CA ASP A 521 -25.16 -3.87 4.37
C ASP A 521 -26.28 -3.91 5.43
N GLN A 522 -26.79 -5.09 5.80
CA GLN A 522 -27.73 -5.24 6.93
C GLN A 522 -27.11 -4.86 8.29
N TYR A 523 -25.80 -5.05 8.48
CA TYR A 523 -25.09 -4.66 9.71
C TYR A 523 -24.93 -3.13 9.85
N ARG A 524 -24.85 -2.39 8.73
CA ARG A 524 -24.55 -0.95 8.69
C ARG A 524 -25.72 -0.05 9.08
N GLU A 525 -26.96 -0.50 8.96
CA GLU A 525 -28.15 0.36 9.14
C GLU A 525 -28.45 0.75 10.61
N THR A 526 -27.59 0.45 11.60
CA THR A 526 -27.95 0.64 13.02
C THR A 526 -26.86 1.14 13.98
N LYS A 527 -25.65 1.55 13.55
CA LYS A 527 -24.59 1.98 14.50
C LYS A 527 -24.20 3.47 14.37
N PRO A 528 -24.23 4.26 15.47
CA PRO A 528 -23.81 5.67 15.46
C PRO A 528 -22.29 5.81 15.23
N VAL A 529 -21.87 6.90 14.56
CA VAL A 529 -20.46 7.22 14.24
C VAL A 529 -19.59 7.39 15.50
N GLY A 530 -20.21 7.69 16.64
CA GLY A 530 -19.59 7.80 17.96
C GLY A 530 -20.27 8.88 18.79
N THR A 531 -19.62 9.31 19.87
CA THR A 531 -20.15 10.35 20.77
C THR A 531 -19.13 11.45 21.03
N LEU A 532 -19.63 12.68 21.07
CA LEU A 532 -18.90 13.89 21.46
C LEU A 532 -19.69 14.52 22.61
N LYS A 533 -19.02 14.81 23.72
CA LYS A 533 -19.64 15.44 24.89
C LYS A 533 -18.74 16.55 25.39
N ARG A 534 -19.35 17.67 25.78
CA ARG A 534 -18.67 18.72 26.53
C ARG A 534 -18.83 18.43 28.02
N CYS A 535 -17.71 18.43 28.72
CA CYS A 535 -17.57 18.10 30.12
C CYS A 535 -16.93 19.28 30.86
N SER A 536 -16.84 19.22 32.19
CA SER A 536 -16.13 20.21 32.99
C SER A 536 -15.46 19.55 34.18
N VAL A 537 -14.23 19.96 34.49
CA VAL A 537 -13.55 19.54 35.71
C VAL A 537 -14.22 20.22 36.90
N THR A 538 -14.60 19.44 37.91
CA THR A 538 -15.34 19.92 39.09
C THR A 538 -14.42 20.33 40.25
N ASP A 539 -13.15 19.93 40.22
CA ASP A 539 -12.17 20.30 41.24
C ASP A 539 -11.67 21.73 41.05
N LYS A 540 -11.97 22.59 42.02
CA LYS A 540 -11.57 24.00 42.02
C LYS A 540 -10.12 24.23 42.45
N SER A 541 -9.42 23.19 42.92
CA SER A 541 -8.02 23.29 43.37
C SER A 541 -7.06 23.75 42.26
N PHE A 542 -7.42 23.55 40.99
CA PHE A 542 -6.64 24.01 39.84
C PHE A 542 -6.39 25.53 39.81
N HIS A 543 -7.34 26.35 40.29
CA HIS A 543 -7.15 27.82 40.38
C HIS A 543 -5.98 28.24 41.31
N SER A 544 -5.38 27.29 42.04
CA SER A 544 -4.20 27.50 42.88
C SER A 544 -2.88 27.01 42.25
N ILE A 545 -2.90 26.41 41.05
CA ILE A 545 -1.70 25.99 40.31
C ILE A 545 -1.16 27.21 39.55
N ASN A 546 -0.22 27.93 40.16
CA ASN A 546 0.30 29.19 39.60
C ASN A 546 1.15 29.03 38.33
N ASN A 547 1.69 27.83 38.03
CA ASN A 547 2.38 27.59 36.77
C ASN A 547 2.57 26.08 36.51
N TRP A 548 1.95 25.56 35.44
CA TRP A 548 2.10 24.16 34.97
C TRP A 548 2.79 24.04 33.61
N LEU A 549 3.17 25.18 33.03
CA LEU A 549 3.95 25.26 31.78
C LEU A 549 5.42 25.57 32.11
N ASN A 550 6.32 25.17 31.21
CA ASN A 550 7.75 25.36 31.36
C ASN A 550 8.18 26.74 30.84
N GLU A 551 8.39 27.72 31.73
CA GLU A 551 8.87 29.07 31.35
C GLU A 551 10.29 29.11 30.75
N GLU A 552 11.07 28.03 30.88
CA GLU A 552 12.37 27.91 30.22
C GLU A 552 12.24 27.48 28.75
N ASP A 553 11.10 26.91 28.36
CA ASP A 553 10.81 26.63 26.96
C ASP A 553 10.32 27.90 26.24
N PRO A 554 10.96 28.36 25.16
CA PRO A 554 10.57 29.59 24.46
C PRO A 554 9.15 29.57 23.89
N ALA A 555 8.62 28.42 23.48
CA ALA A 555 7.27 28.32 22.93
C ALA A 555 6.23 28.39 24.04
N GLU A 556 6.42 27.65 25.13
CA GLU A 556 5.54 27.69 26.30
C GLU A 556 5.56 29.06 26.99
N LYS A 557 6.74 29.68 27.13
CA LYS A 557 6.88 31.05 27.65
C LYS A 557 6.11 32.05 26.79
N TYR A 558 6.16 31.90 25.46
CA TYR A 558 5.43 32.77 24.56
C TYR A 558 3.92 32.52 24.64
N PHE A 559 3.48 31.28 24.79
CA PHE A 559 2.08 30.93 25.06
C PHE A 559 1.57 31.60 26.35
N ILE A 560 2.31 31.51 27.45
CA ILE A 560 1.97 32.16 28.73
C ILE A 560 1.83 33.67 28.54
N LYS A 561 2.70 34.30 27.74
CA LYS A 561 2.63 35.73 27.44
C LYS A 561 1.35 36.10 26.69
N LEU A 562 0.89 35.26 25.77
CA LEU A 562 -0.30 35.54 24.94
C LEU A 562 -1.61 35.24 25.67
N TYR A 563 -1.72 34.07 26.30
CA TYR A 563 -2.98 33.56 26.82
C TYR A 563 -3.01 33.37 28.34
N GLY A 564 -1.88 33.59 29.03
CA GLY A 564 -1.69 33.17 30.41
C GLY A 564 -1.43 31.66 30.51
N PRO A 565 -1.43 31.09 31.72
CA PRO A 565 -1.27 29.65 31.90
C PRO A 565 -2.53 28.87 31.51
N ASP A 566 -3.62 29.51 31.09
CA ASP A 566 -4.87 28.80 30.79
C ASP A 566 -4.97 28.49 29.29
N LEU A 567 -5.14 27.21 28.95
CA LEU A 567 -5.43 26.76 27.59
C LEU A 567 -6.78 27.28 27.08
N ILE A 568 -7.71 27.50 28.01
CA ILE A 568 -9.09 27.91 27.76
C ILE A 568 -9.14 29.41 28.03
N ARG A 569 -9.67 30.20 27.10
CA ARG A 569 -9.90 31.63 27.36
C ARG A 569 -10.76 31.76 28.62
N ALA A 570 -10.32 32.57 29.58
CA ALA A 570 -10.84 32.66 30.96
C ALA A 570 -12.31 33.14 31.11
N ASP A 571 -13.19 32.89 30.14
CA ASP A 571 -14.59 33.31 30.14
C ASP A 571 -15.53 32.34 30.90
N THR A 572 -15.02 31.24 31.46
CA THR A 572 -15.84 30.25 32.20
C THR A 572 -15.37 30.02 33.64
N ASP A 573 -16.31 30.04 34.60
CA ASP A 573 -16.10 29.61 36.01
C ASP A 573 -15.85 28.09 36.17
N THR A 574 -15.86 27.35 35.06
CA THR A 574 -15.58 25.92 34.95
C THR A 574 -14.38 25.70 34.03
N LEU A 575 -13.74 24.53 34.14
CA LEU A 575 -12.64 24.11 33.26
C LEU A 575 -13.19 23.11 32.23
N PRO A 576 -13.76 23.57 31.10
CA PRO A 576 -14.38 22.70 30.12
C PRO A 576 -13.37 21.86 29.34
N TYR A 577 -13.79 20.66 28.96
CA TYR A 577 -13.08 19.82 27.99
C TYR A 577 -14.09 19.01 27.19
N TYR A 578 -13.66 18.40 26.09
CA TYR A 578 -14.48 17.47 25.33
C TYR A 578 -14.06 16.03 25.58
N GLU A 579 -15.04 15.15 25.79
CA GLU A 579 -14.88 13.71 25.79
C GLU A 579 -15.38 13.16 24.45
N VAL A 580 -14.53 12.39 23.79
CA VAL A 580 -14.86 11.64 22.57
C VAL A 580 -14.69 10.15 22.81
N ASP A 581 -15.64 9.35 22.33
CA ASP A 581 -15.46 7.91 22.40
C ASP A 581 -14.49 7.40 21.32
N GLN A 582 -14.06 6.15 21.51
CA GLN A 582 -13.23 5.44 20.55
C GLN A 582 -13.84 5.49 19.13
N ASN A 583 -15.15 5.29 18.96
CA ASN A 583 -15.76 5.24 17.63
C ASN A 583 -15.62 6.56 16.87
N LEU A 584 -15.86 7.70 17.52
CA LEU A 584 -15.70 9.02 16.89
C LEU A 584 -14.23 9.37 16.66
N THR A 585 -13.35 9.04 17.60
CA THR A 585 -11.90 9.26 17.47
C THR A 585 -11.36 8.56 16.23
N LEU A 586 -11.70 7.28 16.11
CA LEU A 586 -11.37 6.49 14.95
C LEU A 586 -12.07 7.09 13.71
N SER A 587 -13.34 7.51 13.86
CA SER A 587 -14.17 8.34 12.96
C SER A 587 -13.35 9.33 12.15
N VAL A 588 -12.87 10.29 12.92
CA VAL A 588 -12.04 11.41 12.50
C VAL A 588 -10.77 10.91 11.81
N GLY A 589 -10.07 9.92 12.38
CA GLY A 589 -8.83 9.41 11.79
C GLY A 589 -9.00 8.80 10.40
N SER A 590 -9.97 7.89 10.22
CA SER A 590 -10.22 7.26 8.91
C SER A 590 -10.70 8.25 7.86
N THR A 591 -11.62 9.13 8.24
CA THR A 591 -12.16 10.17 7.34
C THR A 591 -11.06 11.13 6.92
N SER A 592 -10.13 11.50 7.81
CA SER A 592 -8.98 12.35 7.50
C SER A 592 -8.07 11.76 6.43
N ASN A 593 -7.73 10.47 6.54
CA ASN A 593 -6.85 9.79 5.58
C ASN A 593 -7.53 9.62 4.22
N GLU A 594 -8.79 9.21 4.20
CA GLU A 594 -9.58 9.07 2.98
C GLU A 594 -9.68 10.41 2.24
N LEU A 595 -10.07 11.47 2.95
CA LEU A 595 -10.19 12.80 2.37
C LEU A 595 -8.84 13.34 1.93
N HIS A 596 -7.76 13.12 2.66
CA HIS A 596 -6.43 13.52 2.21
C HIS A 596 -6.13 12.96 0.80
N GLN A 597 -6.37 11.67 0.59
CA GLN A 597 -6.19 11.04 -0.71
C GLN A 597 -7.13 11.62 -1.78
N MET A 598 -8.41 11.84 -1.45
CA MET A 598 -9.36 12.46 -2.38
C MET A 598 -8.92 13.88 -2.78
N PHE A 599 -8.40 14.68 -1.85
CA PHE A 599 -7.84 16.00 -2.12
C PHE A 599 -6.58 15.91 -3.00
N MET A 600 -5.74 14.87 -2.84
CA MET A 600 -4.60 14.63 -3.75
C MET A 600 -5.06 14.27 -5.16
N ASP A 601 -6.09 13.42 -5.29
CA ASP A 601 -6.66 13.03 -6.58
C ASP A 601 -7.30 14.22 -7.29
N ALA A 602 -8.06 15.04 -6.56
CA ALA A 602 -8.61 16.30 -7.06
C ALA A 602 -7.51 17.29 -7.45
N THR A 603 -6.44 17.42 -6.65
CA THR A 603 -5.28 18.26 -6.98
C THR A 603 -4.64 17.81 -8.30
N ASN A 604 -4.41 16.51 -8.48
CA ASN A 604 -3.89 15.93 -9.72
C ASN A 604 -4.81 16.21 -10.92
N HIS A 605 -6.13 16.17 -10.73
CA HIS A 605 -7.09 16.54 -11.78
C HIS A 605 -6.97 18.02 -12.16
N VAL A 606 -6.90 18.90 -11.16
CA VAL A 606 -6.80 20.37 -11.34
C VAL A 606 -5.52 20.74 -12.08
N VAL A 607 -4.35 20.26 -11.64
CA VAL A 607 -3.05 20.63 -12.25
C VAL A 607 -2.93 20.19 -13.70
N LYS A 608 -3.65 19.13 -14.11
CA LYS A 608 -3.68 18.60 -15.48
C LYS A 608 -4.71 19.28 -16.39
N ASN A 609 -5.58 20.14 -15.87
CA ASN A 609 -6.69 20.71 -16.60
C ASN A 609 -6.76 22.24 -16.45
N ASP A 610 -6.24 22.98 -17.44
CA ASP A 610 -6.21 24.46 -17.46
C ASP A 610 -7.58 25.10 -17.23
N LYS A 611 -8.66 24.48 -17.73
CA LYS A 611 -10.02 25.03 -17.56
C LYS A 611 -10.44 25.01 -16.10
N VAL A 612 -10.12 23.93 -15.39
CA VAL A 612 -10.42 23.78 -13.96
C VAL A 612 -9.46 24.63 -13.14
N LEU A 613 -8.16 24.60 -13.43
CA LEU A 613 -7.15 25.41 -12.74
C LEU A 613 -7.46 26.91 -12.81
N LYS A 614 -8.00 27.39 -13.93
CA LYS A 614 -8.44 28.78 -14.06
C LYS A 614 -9.50 29.20 -13.04
N GLN A 615 -10.33 28.28 -12.55
CA GLN A 615 -11.36 28.55 -11.54
C GLN A 615 -10.77 28.81 -10.15
N PHE A 616 -9.52 28.39 -9.91
CA PHE A 616 -8.79 28.66 -8.66
C PHE A 616 -8.26 30.10 -8.59
N CYS A 617 -8.33 30.86 -9.70
CA CYS A 617 -7.89 32.25 -9.82
C CYS A 617 -6.43 32.49 -9.41
N ILE A 618 -5.59 31.48 -9.61
CA ILE A 618 -4.14 31.60 -9.47
C ILE A 618 -3.59 32.23 -10.75
N PRO A 619 -2.71 33.24 -10.67
CA PRO A 619 -2.11 33.88 -11.85
C PRO A 619 -1.44 32.86 -12.79
N GLU A 620 -1.72 32.97 -14.10
CA GLU A 620 -1.30 31.98 -15.11
C GLU A 620 0.24 31.79 -15.17
N VAL A 621 1.00 32.83 -14.81
CA VAL A 621 2.47 32.79 -14.72
C VAL A 621 2.99 31.73 -13.76
N PHE A 622 2.23 31.35 -12.72
CA PHE A 622 2.66 30.35 -11.74
C PHE A 622 2.24 28.91 -12.08
N TRP A 623 1.40 28.71 -13.10
CA TRP A 623 0.90 27.36 -13.44
C TRP A 623 2.01 26.36 -13.78
N PRO A 624 3.06 26.73 -14.56
CA PRO A 624 4.18 25.82 -14.79
C PRO A 624 4.89 25.39 -13.49
N LYS A 625 5.14 26.35 -12.59
CA LYS A 625 5.83 26.10 -11.32
C LYS A 625 5.00 25.26 -10.35
N ILE A 626 3.67 25.43 -10.34
CA ILE A 626 2.75 24.56 -9.58
C ILE A 626 2.83 23.11 -10.08
N ARG A 627 2.88 22.90 -11.40
CA ARG A 627 2.99 21.55 -12.00
C ARG A 627 4.34 20.91 -11.70
N GLU A 628 5.40 21.71 -11.75
CA GLU A 628 6.73 21.26 -11.37
C GLU A 628 6.77 20.86 -9.89
N SER A 629 6.22 21.69 -9.01
CA SER A 629 6.11 21.39 -7.58
C SER A 629 5.29 20.12 -7.32
N TRP A 630 4.16 19.93 -8.02
CA TRP A 630 3.36 18.69 -7.92
C TRP A 630 4.13 17.43 -8.36
N THR A 631 5.07 17.59 -9.30
CA THR A 631 5.84 16.47 -9.86
C THR A 631 7.06 16.13 -9.00
N HIS A 632 7.79 17.13 -8.52
CA HIS A 632 9.10 16.95 -7.89
C HIS A 632 9.11 17.18 -6.38
N ASP A 633 8.19 18.00 -5.85
CA ASP A 633 8.14 18.40 -4.44
C ASP A 633 6.95 17.77 -3.70
N ARG A 634 6.40 16.67 -4.24
CA ARG A 634 5.20 16.02 -3.69
C ARG A 634 5.38 15.56 -2.25
N ASP A 635 6.57 15.08 -1.92
CA ASP A 635 6.91 14.56 -0.60
C ASP A 635 7.43 15.64 0.38
N LEU A 636 7.59 16.89 -0.07
CA LEU A 636 8.01 18.03 0.75
C LEU A 636 6.87 18.62 1.58
N THR A 637 6.05 17.76 2.20
CA THR A 637 4.88 18.14 3.01
C THR A 637 5.14 17.86 4.48
N MET A 638 4.85 18.81 5.38
CA MET A 638 4.94 18.58 6.83
C MET A 638 3.57 18.35 7.46
N SER A 639 2.66 19.32 7.32
CA SER A 639 1.37 19.30 8.01
C SER A 639 0.21 19.84 7.17
N GLY A 640 -1.01 19.63 7.65
CA GLY A 640 -2.25 20.26 7.19
C GLY A 640 -3.38 19.94 8.16
N ARG A 641 -4.46 20.73 8.16
CA ARG A 641 -5.58 20.53 9.10
C ARG A 641 -6.93 20.56 8.41
N PHE A 642 -7.68 19.46 8.52
CA PHE A 642 -9.10 19.43 8.16
C PHE A 642 -9.94 20.08 9.25
N ASP A 643 -10.97 20.81 8.84
CA ASP A 643 -12.00 21.30 9.75
C ASP A 643 -13.28 20.47 9.53
N PHE A 644 -13.63 19.63 10.52
CA PHE A 644 -14.81 18.76 10.48
C PHE A 644 -15.95 19.26 11.36
N ALA A 645 -17.16 18.95 10.93
CA ALA A 645 -18.40 19.10 11.66
C ALA A 645 -18.99 17.73 12.03
N PHE A 646 -19.51 17.62 13.25
CA PHE A 646 -20.15 16.40 13.75
C PHE A 646 -21.51 16.75 14.37
N ASP A 647 -22.59 16.11 13.89
CA ASP A 647 -23.96 16.36 14.40
C ASP A 647 -24.46 15.31 15.41
N GLY A 648 -23.59 14.38 15.82
CA GLY A 648 -23.96 13.21 16.62
C GLY A 648 -24.23 11.95 15.78
N GLN A 649 -24.40 12.09 14.47
CA GLN A 649 -24.68 10.98 13.54
C GLN A 649 -23.73 10.95 12.34
N GLN A 650 -23.38 12.11 11.79
CA GLN A 650 -22.59 12.29 10.58
C GLN A 650 -21.36 13.16 10.86
N LEU A 651 -20.26 12.80 10.23
CA LEU A 651 -19.02 13.58 10.19
C LEU A 651 -18.83 14.16 8.78
N LYS A 652 -18.78 15.49 8.68
CA LYS A 652 -18.69 16.23 7.41
C LYS A 652 -17.49 17.16 7.37
N THR A 653 -16.96 17.39 6.17
CA THR A 653 -15.79 18.24 5.95
C THR A 653 -16.19 19.61 5.44
N PHE A 654 -15.71 20.65 6.13
CA PHE A 654 -15.87 22.02 5.66
C PHE A 654 -14.76 22.42 4.70
N GLU A 655 -13.50 22.17 5.07
CA GLU A 655 -12.32 22.55 4.28
C GLU A 655 -11.06 21.80 4.72
N TYR A 656 -9.99 21.93 3.93
CA TYR A 656 -8.66 21.44 4.24
C TYR A 656 -7.65 22.59 4.22
N ASN A 657 -7.17 23.01 5.39
CA ASN A 657 -6.13 24.01 5.53
C ASN A 657 -4.76 23.34 5.30
N ALA A 658 -4.36 23.17 4.04
CA ALA A 658 -3.17 22.38 3.69
C ALA A 658 -1.87 23.21 3.61
N ASP A 659 -1.95 24.51 3.30
CA ASP A 659 -0.80 25.41 3.11
C ASP A 659 -0.23 25.92 4.44
N SER A 660 -1.11 26.44 5.29
CA SER A 660 -0.74 26.96 6.61
C SER A 660 -1.94 26.84 7.56
N ALA A 661 -1.75 26.17 8.70
CA ALA A 661 -2.80 25.99 9.71
C ALA A 661 -2.27 26.38 11.10
N SER A 662 -3.08 27.10 11.88
CA SER A 662 -2.82 27.47 13.27
C SER A 662 -3.26 26.39 14.26
N ALA A 663 -3.13 26.63 15.57
CA ALA A 663 -3.56 25.74 16.66
C ALA A 663 -2.73 24.45 16.83
N LEU A 664 -1.58 24.34 16.17
CA LEU A 664 -0.77 23.11 16.21
C LEU A 664 -0.16 22.87 17.59
N PHE A 665 0.35 23.92 18.23
CA PHE A 665 1.04 23.79 19.51
C PHE A 665 0.07 23.44 20.65
N GLU A 666 -1.09 24.10 20.63
CA GLU A 666 -2.18 23.89 21.58
C GLU A 666 -2.66 22.45 21.54
N MET A 667 -2.85 21.92 20.33
CA MET A 667 -3.29 20.53 20.12
C MET A 667 -2.17 19.51 20.37
N ALA A 668 -0.90 19.82 20.09
CA ALA A 668 0.17 18.83 20.20
C ALA A 668 0.77 18.72 21.61
N ILE A 669 0.83 19.81 22.38
CA ILE A 669 1.51 19.87 23.69
C ILE A 669 0.61 20.42 24.79
N ILE A 670 -0.02 21.57 24.57
CA ILE A 670 -0.67 22.29 25.67
C ILE A 670 -1.86 21.50 26.23
N GLN A 671 -2.68 20.84 25.39
CA GLN A 671 -3.80 20.03 25.88
C GLN A 671 -3.37 18.86 26.78
N GLU A 672 -2.22 18.24 26.50
CA GLU A 672 -1.66 17.13 27.29
C GLU A 672 -1.18 17.63 28.65
N LYS A 673 -0.40 18.72 28.65
CA LYS A 673 0.08 19.34 29.90
C LYS A 673 -1.07 19.89 30.74
N TRP A 674 -2.09 20.46 30.11
CA TRP A 674 -3.30 20.92 30.77
C TRP A 674 -4.01 19.76 31.47
N ALA A 675 -4.20 18.63 30.77
CA ALA A 675 -4.84 17.42 31.31
C ALA A 675 -4.09 16.87 32.53
N GLN A 676 -2.75 16.85 32.47
CA GLN A 676 -1.89 16.46 33.58
C GLN A 676 -2.04 17.41 34.79
N ALA A 677 -2.08 18.72 34.54
CA ALA A 677 -2.20 19.73 35.58
C ALA A 677 -3.55 19.70 36.30
N VAL A 678 -4.65 19.49 35.57
CA VAL A 678 -6.00 19.32 36.15
C VAL A 678 -6.25 17.91 36.71
N LYS A 679 -5.27 17.00 36.57
CA LYS A 679 -5.37 15.58 36.96
C LYS A 679 -6.57 14.87 36.32
N LEU A 680 -6.74 15.07 35.01
CA LEU A 680 -7.79 14.40 34.25
C LEU A 680 -7.53 12.89 34.25
N ASP A 681 -8.52 12.11 34.71
CA ASP A 681 -8.35 10.69 35.04
C ASP A 681 -8.19 9.81 33.79
N HIS A 682 -7.13 8.99 33.77
CA HIS A 682 -6.87 7.85 32.87
C HIS A 682 -7.35 7.94 31.39
N SER A 683 -7.23 9.10 30.74
CA SER A 683 -7.68 9.33 29.36
C SER A 683 -6.55 9.87 28.47
N PHE A 684 -6.47 9.40 27.22
CA PHE A 684 -5.49 9.90 26.25
C PHE A 684 -5.98 11.19 25.61
N MET A 685 -5.13 12.21 25.49
CA MET A 685 -5.50 13.42 24.75
C MET A 685 -5.50 13.18 23.24
N SER A 686 -6.45 13.80 22.55
CA SER A 686 -6.71 13.60 21.11
C SER A 686 -5.53 13.96 20.18
N GLY A 687 -4.58 14.76 20.65
CA GLY A 687 -3.36 15.16 19.93
C GLY A 687 -2.12 14.31 20.22
N PHE A 688 -2.24 13.19 20.93
CA PHE A 688 -1.13 12.42 21.51
C PHE A 688 0.02 12.03 20.57
N GLN A 689 -0.19 11.96 19.25
CA GLN A 689 0.86 11.56 18.28
C GLN A 689 1.51 12.73 17.57
N LEU A 690 0.92 13.93 17.59
CA LEU A 690 1.33 15.06 16.74
C LEU A 690 2.80 15.41 16.91
N HIS A 691 3.20 15.64 18.15
CA HIS A 691 4.55 16.09 18.46
C HIS A 691 5.62 15.06 18.07
N ARG A 692 5.40 13.78 18.43
CA ARG A 692 6.31 12.68 18.07
C ARG A 692 6.42 12.50 16.55
N LEU A 693 5.30 12.61 15.83
CA LEU A 693 5.29 12.45 14.37
C LEU A 693 5.99 13.60 13.65
N LEU A 694 5.85 14.84 14.15
CA LEU A 694 6.59 15.99 13.63
C LEU A 694 8.11 15.81 13.76
N ILE A 695 8.60 15.36 14.92
CA ILE A 695 10.04 15.10 15.15
C ILE A 695 10.56 14.06 14.14
N LYS A 696 9.88 12.90 14.04
CA LYS A 696 10.26 11.82 13.11
C LYS A 696 10.24 12.28 11.65
N SER A 697 9.26 13.10 11.30
CA SER A 697 9.09 13.66 9.95
C SER A 697 10.25 14.57 9.56
N TRP A 698 10.63 15.49 10.44
CA TRP A 698 11.77 16.36 10.23
C TRP A 698 13.09 15.60 10.10
N GLN A 699 13.33 14.61 10.97
CA GLN A 699 14.51 13.75 10.89
C GLN A 699 14.61 13.04 9.54
N LYS A 700 13.51 12.42 9.10
CA LYS A 700 13.45 11.70 7.83
C LYS A 700 13.70 12.63 6.64
N MET A 701 13.03 13.78 6.61
CA MET A 701 13.11 14.72 5.51
C MET A 701 14.47 15.41 5.40
N CYS A 702 15.03 15.90 6.52
CA CYS A 702 16.34 16.55 6.53
C CYS A 702 17.47 15.57 6.18
N SER A 703 17.36 14.31 6.65
CA SER A 703 18.27 13.24 6.24
C SER A 703 18.21 12.98 4.72
N HIS A 704 17.00 12.87 4.16
CA HIS A 704 16.81 12.64 2.73
C HIS A 704 17.33 13.79 1.86
N LEU A 705 17.10 15.04 2.29
CA LEU A 705 17.56 16.24 1.58
C LEU A 705 19.05 16.56 1.83
N ASN A 706 19.69 15.85 2.76
CA ASN A 706 21.04 16.16 3.25
C ASN A 706 21.17 17.63 3.71
N VAL A 707 20.15 18.11 4.44
CA VAL A 707 20.08 19.45 5.00
C VAL A 707 20.18 19.35 6.52
N LYS A 708 21.01 20.20 7.13
CA LYS A 708 21.17 20.24 8.60
C LYS A 708 20.58 21.49 9.25
N TYR A 709 20.14 22.44 8.43
CA TYR A 709 19.77 23.78 8.84
C TYR A 709 18.46 24.19 8.18
N VAL A 710 17.47 24.61 8.97
CA VAL A 710 16.13 24.99 8.51
C VAL A 710 15.84 26.44 8.88
N HIS A 711 15.44 27.25 7.90
CA HIS A 711 14.98 28.61 8.12
C HIS A 711 13.46 28.62 8.32
N LEU A 712 12.96 29.24 9.39
CA LEU A 712 11.54 29.42 9.65
C LEU A 712 11.16 30.85 9.25
N LEU A 713 10.36 31.00 8.21
CA LEU A 713 9.96 32.31 7.67
C LEU A 713 8.50 32.60 7.99
N ILE A 714 8.26 33.64 8.80
CA ILE A 714 6.91 34.01 9.28
C ILE A 714 6.63 35.49 9.12
N ASP A 715 5.35 35.87 9.21
CA ASP A 715 4.93 37.27 9.35
C ASP A 715 5.13 37.77 10.81
N ASP A 716 5.03 39.08 11.03
CA ASP A 716 5.00 39.67 12.38
C ASP A 716 3.59 39.55 13.00
N ASP A 717 3.15 38.31 13.18
CA ASP A 717 1.85 37.93 13.75
C ASP A 717 2.03 37.03 14.99
N GLN A 718 1.20 37.25 16.01
CA GLN A 718 1.36 36.57 17.30
C GLN A 718 1.15 35.05 17.21
N ASP A 719 0.16 34.59 16.46
CA ASP A 719 -0.12 33.16 16.32
C ASP A 719 0.96 32.46 15.46
N GLU A 720 1.48 33.17 14.45
CA GLU A 720 2.57 32.69 13.61
C GLU A 720 3.89 32.60 14.39
N ILE A 721 4.20 33.58 15.23
CA ILE A 721 5.35 33.53 16.14
C ILE A 721 5.23 32.35 17.10
N LEU A 722 4.05 32.14 17.71
CA LEU A 722 3.82 31.00 18.59
C LEU A 722 4.08 29.67 17.88
N THR A 723 3.48 29.50 16.69
CA THR A 723 3.62 28.28 15.88
C THR A 723 5.09 28.05 15.47
N ALA A 724 5.80 29.11 15.09
CA ALA A 724 7.21 29.02 14.71
C ALA A 724 8.12 28.68 15.90
N ARG A 725 7.87 29.24 17.08
CA ARG A 725 8.61 28.88 18.30
C ARG A 725 8.40 27.41 18.65
N TYR A 726 7.18 26.91 18.53
CA TYR A 726 6.92 25.48 18.69
C TYR A 726 7.66 24.65 17.63
N MET A 727 7.67 25.08 16.37
CA MET A 727 8.42 24.38 15.32
C MET A 727 9.94 24.38 15.58
N GLN A 728 10.51 25.46 16.12
CA GLN A 728 11.91 25.48 16.56
C GLN A 728 12.16 24.47 17.69
N TYR A 729 11.21 24.34 18.63
CA TYR A 729 11.28 23.32 19.69
C TYR A 729 11.29 21.91 19.11
N VAL A 730 10.39 21.60 18.17
CA VAL A 730 10.37 20.31 17.44
C VAL A 730 11.69 20.06 16.71
N LEU A 731 12.21 21.04 15.97
CA LEU A 731 13.48 20.91 15.22
C LEU A 731 14.66 20.66 16.15
N LYS A 732 14.70 21.34 17.31
CA LYS A 732 15.71 21.13 18.34
C LYS A 732 15.69 19.69 18.86
N GLU A 733 14.52 19.14 19.19
CA GLU A 733 14.38 17.75 19.61
C GLU A 733 14.70 16.74 18.49
N ALA A 734 14.47 17.14 17.25
CA ALA A 734 14.90 16.39 16.08
C ALA A 734 16.43 16.44 15.82
N ASN A 735 17.20 17.20 16.62
CA ASN A 735 18.63 17.50 16.42
C ASN A 735 18.92 18.19 15.08
N ILE A 736 18.04 19.12 14.68
CA ILE A 736 18.16 19.92 13.46
C ILE A 736 18.32 21.39 13.86
N GLU A 737 19.34 22.03 13.33
CA GLU A 737 19.58 23.45 13.59
C GLU A 737 18.55 24.29 12.84
N SER A 738 18.15 25.42 13.44
CA SER A 738 17.15 26.27 12.83
C SER A 738 17.27 27.74 13.18
N LYS A 739 16.83 28.60 12.25
CA LYS A 739 16.83 30.06 12.40
C LYS A 739 15.44 30.62 12.15
N LEU A 740 14.92 31.38 13.10
CA LEU A 740 13.68 32.12 12.93
C LEU A 740 13.94 33.45 12.21
N SER A 741 13.16 33.72 11.18
CA SER A 741 13.13 34.95 10.39
C SER A 741 11.72 35.52 10.47
N ILE A 742 11.55 36.61 11.21
CA ILE A 742 10.33 37.41 11.21
C ILE A 742 10.48 38.44 10.08
N LEU A 743 9.51 38.48 9.17
CA LEU A 743 9.64 39.24 7.92
C LEU A 743 10.93 38.85 7.18
N PHE A 744 11.82 39.81 6.93
CA PHE A 744 13.08 39.60 6.21
C PHE A 744 14.29 40.16 6.97
N ASP A 745 14.11 40.51 8.25
CA ASP A 745 15.03 41.34 9.04
C ASP A 745 16.45 40.78 9.13
N ASN A 746 16.61 39.46 9.00
CA ASN A 746 17.89 38.77 9.08
C ASN A 746 18.32 38.10 7.78
N LEU A 747 17.62 38.31 6.65
CA LEU A 747 17.97 37.73 5.35
C LEU A 747 18.54 38.79 4.43
N TYR A 748 19.60 38.49 3.68
CA TYR A 748 20.19 39.42 2.72
C TYR A 748 20.75 38.73 1.49
N TRP A 749 20.79 39.47 0.38
CA TRP A 749 21.47 39.04 -0.83
C TRP A 749 22.99 39.12 -0.68
N LYS A 750 23.69 38.06 -1.10
CA LYS A 750 25.14 38.05 -1.27
C LYS A 750 25.51 37.10 -2.41
N ASP A 751 26.19 37.61 -3.43
CA ASP A 751 26.67 36.83 -4.57
C ASP A 751 25.55 36.03 -5.25
N SER A 752 24.39 36.67 -5.43
CA SER A 752 23.15 36.06 -5.99
C SER A 752 22.52 34.94 -5.16
N LYS A 753 22.98 34.73 -3.91
CA LYS A 753 22.40 33.82 -2.92
C LYS A 753 21.75 34.61 -1.80
N ILE A 754 20.84 33.97 -1.08
CA ILE A 754 20.23 34.53 0.13
C ILE A 754 20.91 33.89 1.34
N LEU A 755 21.48 34.72 2.21
CA LEU A 755 22.11 34.29 3.45
C LEU A 755 21.37 34.88 4.66
N ASP A 756 21.49 34.25 5.81
CA ASP A 756 21.09 34.82 7.10
C ASP A 756 22.20 35.68 7.74
N ASP A 757 21.87 36.43 8.79
CA ASP A 757 22.76 37.29 9.60
C ASP A 757 23.98 36.58 10.22
N GLU A 758 24.01 35.24 10.21
CA GLU A 758 25.15 34.42 10.64
C GLU A 758 26.01 33.92 9.46
N GLY A 759 25.58 34.19 8.23
CA GLY A 759 26.28 33.83 7.00
C GLY A 759 25.90 32.46 6.45
N ASN A 760 24.86 31.80 6.97
CA ASN A 760 24.38 30.52 6.46
C ASN A 760 23.52 30.74 5.21
N GLU A 761 23.70 29.89 4.20
CA GLU A 761 22.90 29.93 2.98
C GLU A 761 21.51 29.35 3.22
N VAL A 762 20.48 30.07 2.79
CA VAL A 762 19.09 29.61 2.88
C VAL A 762 18.86 28.53 1.84
N LYS A 763 18.57 27.30 2.28
CA LYS A 763 18.34 26.13 1.42
C LYS A 763 16.99 25.47 1.62
N LEU A 764 16.47 25.47 2.84
CA LEU A 764 15.20 24.88 3.21
C LEU A 764 14.44 25.83 4.13
N ILE A 765 13.23 26.18 3.72
CA ILE A 765 12.33 27.06 4.47
C ILE A 765 11.10 26.28 4.93
N TRP A 766 10.77 26.41 6.21
CA TRP A 766 9.42 26.20 6.71
C TRP A 766 8.72 27.55 6.88
N LYS A 767 7.47 27.69 6.41
CA LYS A 767 6.76 28.97 6.41
C LYS A 767 5.37 28.88 7.03
N THR A 768 4.90 30.00 7.58
CA THR A 768 3.48 30.28 7.88
C THR A 768 2.84 31.21 6.85
N TRP A 769 3.65 31.96 6.09
CA TRP A 769 3.19 32.78 4.97
C TRP A 769 2.36 31.99 3.97
N MET A 770 1.24 32.56 3.53
CA MET A 770 0.42 31.97 2.47
C MET A 770 1.08 32.12 1.10
N TRP A 771 0.92 31.12 0.24
CA TRP A 771 1.33 31.25 -1.17
C TRP A 771 0.59 32.38 -1.89
N GLU A 772 -0.66 32.70 -1.51
CA GLU A 772 -1.41 33.81 -2.08
C GLU A 772 -0.81 35.19 -1.76
N THR A 773 -0.20 35.37 -0.58
CA THR A 773 0.53 36.59 -0.25
C THR A 773 1.77 36.72 -1.13
N THR A 774 2.46 35.60 -1.37
CA THR A 774 3.63 35.51 -2.26
C THR A 774 3.27 35.91 -3.69
N PHE A 775 2.13 35.44 -4.21
CA PHE A 775 1.65 35.83 -5.55
C PHE A 775 1.33 37.33 -5.63
N SER A 776 0.76 37.89 -4.56
CA SER A 776 0.41 39.30 -4.51
C SER A 776 1.66 40.20 -4.46
N ASP A 777 2.67 39.83 -3.68
CA ASP A 777 3.98 40.51 -3.67
C ASP A 777 4.68 40.43 -5.03
N TYR A 778 4.65 39.26 -5.69
CA TYR A 778 5.21 39.11 -7.05
C TYR A 778 4.55 40.06 -8.06
N LEU A 779 3.21 40.07 -8.12
CA LEU A 779 2.48 40.90 -9.09
C LEU A 779 2.70 42.39 -8.83
N GLN A 780 2.81 42.79 -7.56
CA GLN A 780 3.14 44.16 -7.19
C GLN A 780 4.58 44.51 -7.58
N ALA A 781 5.54 43.62 -7.31
CA ALA A 781 6.94 43.76 -7.72
C ALA A 781 7.10 43.91 -9.24
N GLU A 782 6.35 43.11 -10.00
CA GLU A 782 6.31 43.15 -11.45
C GLU A 782 5.80 44.51 -11.95
N LYS A 783 4.68 44.96 -11.40
CA LYS A 783 4.06 46.25 -11.75
C LYS A 783 4.98 47.43 -11.45
N ASP A 784 5.74 47.37 -10.37
CA ASP A 784 6.68 48.42 -9.96
C ASP A 784 8.03 48.35 -10.70
N GLY A 785 8.24 47.36 -11.57
CA GLY A 785 9.52 47.16 -12.27
C GLY A 785 10.67 46.76 -11.35
N ASN A 786 10.35 46.12 -10.22
CA ASN A 786 11.27 45.81 -9.13
C ASN A 786 11.46 44.28 -8.92
N LEU A 787 11.17 43.46 -9.93
CA LEU A 787 11.46 42.02 -9.88
C LEU A 787 12.97 41.76 -9.94
N ASN A 788 13.46 40.85 -9.09
CA ASN A 788 14.81 40.28 -9.13
C ASN A 788 15.96 41.28 -8.93
N LYS A 789 15.77 42.30 -8.08
CA LYS A 789 16.87 43.20 -7.69
C LYS A 789 17.73 42.53 -6.62
N LYS A 790 18.63 41.64 -7.06
CA LYS A 790 19.59 40.91 -6.19
C LYS A 790 20.76 41.80 -5.78
N ILE A 791 20.49 42.84 -4.98
CA ILE A 791 21.49 43.83 -4.58
C ILE A 791 22.19 43.33 -3.31
N ASN A 792 23.51 43.10 -3.39
CA ASN A 792 24.30 42.64 -2.25
C ASN A 792 24.11 43.56 -1.02
N GLY A 793 23.76 42.96 0.12
CA GLY A 793 23.52 43.66 1.39
C GLY A 793 22.10 44.18 1.59
N GLU A 794 21.23 44.09 0.59
CA GLU A 794 19.80 44.39 0.75
C GLU A 794 18.99 43.14 1.12
N HIS A 795 17.88 43.36 1.83
CA HIS A 795 16.93 42.31 2.20
C HIS A 795 16.15 41.82 0.96
N PRO A 796 15.95 40.50 0.80
CA PRO A 796 15.06 39.98 -0.24
C PRO A 796 13.59 40.24 0.13
N ARG A 797 12.71 40.25 -0.87
CA ARG A 797 11.24 40.27 -0.68
C ARG A 797 10.64 38.88 -0.67
N LEU A 798 9.37 38.76 -0.25
CA LEU A 798 8.68 37.46 -0.07
C LEU A 798 8.74 36.58 -1.31
N CYS A 799 8.38 37.12 -2.48
CA CYS A 799 8.36 36.35 -3.72
C CYS A 799 9.77 35.95 -4.19
N GLU A 800 10.79 36.76 -3.88
CA GLU A 800 12.19 36.44 -4.22
C GLU A 800 12.77 35.33 -3.35
N VAL A 801 12.22 35.12 -2.15
CA VAL A 801 12.59 34.01 -1.26
C VAL A 801 11.81 32.75 -1.63
N LEU A 802 10.47 32.83 -1.62
CA LEU A 802 9.62 31.65 -1.73
C LEU A 802 9.46 31.10 -3.16
N LEU A 803 9.68 31.93 -4.19
CA LEU A 803 9.70 31.47 -5.59
C LEU A 803 11.12 31.26 -6.11
N ASN A 804 12.13 31.20 -5.25
CA ASN A 804 13.50 30.91 -5.64
C ASN A 804 13.67 29.41 -5.96
N ASP A 805 14.21 29.07 -7.13
CA ASP A 805 14.40 27.66 -7.55
C ASP A 805 15.48 26.93 -6.75
N ASP A 806 16.40 27.67 -6.12
CA ASP A 806 17.50 27.11 -5.30
C ASP A 806 17.09 26.82 -3.85
N ILE A 807 15.85 27.16 -3.46
CA ILE A 807 15.34 27.04 -2.09
C ILE A 807 14.14 26.09 -2.08
N LYS A 808 14.20 25.06 -1.23
CA LYS A 808 13.06 24.19 -0.96
C LYS A 808 12.15 24.82 0.09
N VAL A 809 10.84 24.75 -0.12
CA VAL A 809 9.84 25.42 0.74
C VAL A 809 8.80 24.42 1.23
N ILE A 810 8.49 24.50 2.52
CA ILE A 810 7.48 23.73 3.22
C ILE A 810 6.49 24.70 3.85
N GLU A 811 5.20 24.66 3.56
CA GLU A 811 4.53 23.74 2.64
C GLU A 811 4.79 24.04 1.15
N PRO A 812 4.79 23.02 0.27
CA PRO A 812 5.22 23.16 -1.12
C PRO A 812 4.15 23.89 -1.94
N LEU A 813 4.58 24.51 -3.04
CA LEU A 813 3.72 25.40 -3.85
C LEU A 813 2.42 24.73 -4.33
N TRP A 814 2.43 23.43 -4.62
CA TRP A 814 1.22 22.72 -5.06
C TRP A 814 0.11 22.69 -4.00
N LYS A 815 0.42 22.87 -2.70
CA LYS A 815 -0.58 22.89 -1.62
C LYS A 815 -1.51 24.11 -1.64
N VAL A 816 -1.22 25.10 -2.47
CA VAL A 816 -2.17 26.19 -2.77
C VAL A 816 -3.47 25.65 -3.39
N ILE A 817 -3.42 24.52 -4.11
CA ILE A 817 -4.59 23.90 -4.74
C ILE A 817 -5.53 23.28 -3.70
N PRO A 818 -5.13 22.30 -2.87
CA PRO A 818 -6.01 21.70 -1.86
C PRO A 818 -6.45 22.66 -0.76
N SER A 819 -5.72 23.76 -0.54
CA SER A 819 -6.12 24.79 0.44
C SER A 819 -7.16 25.77 -0.08
N ASN A 820 -7.26 25.92 -1.40
CA ASN A 820 -8.19 26.84 -2.03
C ASN A 820 -9.59 26.19 -2.12
N LYS A 821 -10.62 26.86 -1.60
CA LYS A 821 -11.99 26.33 -1.50
C LYS A 821 -12.64 26.07 -2.86
N ALA A 822 -12.06 26.57 -3.96
CA ALA A 822 -12.41 26.16 -5.33
C ALA A 822 -12.26 24.64 -5.57
N ILE A 823 -11.51 23.92 -4.73
CA ILE A 823 -11.42 22.47 -4.80
C ILE A 823 -12.70 21.75 -4.33
N LEU A 824 -13.54 22.39 -3.52
CA LEU A 824 -14.73 21.74 -2.95
C LEU A 824 -15.77 21.36 -4.02
N PRO A 825 -16.15 22.24 -4.98
CA PRO A 825 -16.98 21.84 -6.11
C PRO A 825 -16.32 20.78 -7.02
N VAL A 826 -15.00 20.81 -7.16
CA VAL A 826 -14.26 19.80 -7.94
C VAL A 826 -14.36 18.42 -7.26
N LEU A 827 -14.14 18.37 -5.94
CA LEU A 827 -14.30 17.16 -5.13
C LEU A 827 -15.73 16.61 -5.23
N TRP A 828 -16.73 17.48 -5.09
CA TRP A 828 -18.13 17.06 -5.20
C TRP A 828 -18.44 16.49 -6.60
N SER A 829 -17.91 17.10 -7.66
CA SER A 829 -18.07 16.59 -9.02
C SER A 829 -17.36 15.26 -9.26
N MET A 830 -16.22 15.01 -8.62
CA MET A 830 -15.46 13.76 -8.76
C MET A 830 -16.01 12.64 -7.88
N PHE A 831 -16.58 12.98 -6.74
CA PHE A 831 -17.06 12.06 -5.71
C PHE A 831 -18.47 12.47 -5.23
N PRO A 832 -19.48 12.42 -6.13
CA PRO A 832 -20.84 12.82 -5.79
C PRO A 832 -21.39 11.94 -4.66
N ASP A 833 -22.19 12.53 -3.77
CA ASP A 833 -22.86 11.86 -2.65
C ASP A 833 -21.93 11.21 -1.61
N HIS A 834 -20.63 11.54 -1.61
CA HIS A 834 -19.70 10.99 -0.63
C HIS A 834 -20.12 11.34 0.82
N PRO A 835 -20.14 10.36 1.75
CA PRO A 835 -20.70 10.53 3.09
C PRO A 835 -20.00 11.61 3.93
N HIS A 836 -18.75 11.96 3.62
CA HIS A 836 -17.98 12.98 4.36
C HIS A 836 -17.86 14.33 3.63
N LEU A 837 -18.42 14.44 2.42
CA LEU A 837 -18.47 15.70 1.67
C LEU A 837 -19.83 16.38 1.83
N LEU A 838 -19.83 17.70 1.57
CA LEU A 838 -21.02 18.53 1.45
C LEU A 838 -21.16 18.98 0.00
N THR A 839 -22.39 18.97 -0.52
CA THR A 839 -22.72 19.53 -1.83
C THR A 839 -22.08 20.91 -1.97
N SER A 840 -21.23 21.10 -2.97
CA SER A 840 -20.47 22.34 -3.16
C SER A 840 -20.52 22.74 -4.63
N GLU A 841 -20.89 23.98 -4.90
CA GLU A 841 -21.19 24.48 -6.24
C GLU A 841 -20.56 25.86 -6.49
N TRP A 842 -20.36 26.16 -7.77
CA TRP A 842 -19.87 27.48 -8.23
C TRP A 842 -20.93 28.58 -8.15
N THR A 843 -22.21 28.19 -8.16
CA THR A 843 -23.37 29.08 -8.13
C THR A 843 -24.44 28.51 -7.20
N VAL A 844 -25.31 29.36 -6.66
CA VAL A 844 -26.44 28.91 -5.84
C VAL A 844 -27.42 28.11 -6.70
N THR A 845 -27.61 26.83 -6.37
CA THR A 845 -28.60 25.94 -7.00
C THR A 845 -29.90 25.88 -6.19
N ASP A 846 -30.98 25.38 -6.78
CA ASP A 846 -32.26 25.20 -6.06
C ASP A 846 -32.14 24.20 -4.91
N GLU A 847 -31.31 23.17 -5.06
CA GLU A 847 -31.01 22.21 -3.99
C GLU A 847 -30.34 22.89 -2.80
N LEU A 848 -29.33 23.75 -3.06
CA LEU A 848 -28.65 24.51 -2.02
C LEU A 848 -29.59 25.50 -1.32
N LYS A 849 -30.50 26.14 -2.05
CA LYS A 849 -31.53 27.00 -1.42
C LYS A 849 -32.44 26.19 -0.52
N GLN A 850 -32.93 25.03 -0.97
CA GLN A 850 -33.84 24.20 -0.17
C GLN A 850 -33.18 23.68 1.10
N ALA A 851 -31.89 23.34 1.05
CA ALA A 851 -31.14 22.82 2.20
C ALA A 851 -30.54 23.90 3.12
N GLY A 852 -30.44 25.14 2.65
CA GLY A 852 -29.56 26.15 3.22
C GLY A 852 -28.11 25.98 2.77
N TYR A 853 -27.37 27.08 2.73
CA TYR A 853 -26.01 27.09 2.18
C TYR A 853 -25.11 28.12 2.85
N VAL A 854 -23.81 27.90 2.68
CA VAL A 854 -22.73 28.74 3.17
C VAL A 854 -22.01 29.34 1.96
N LYS A 855 -21.95 30.66 1.91
CA LYS A 855 -21.20 31.42 0.91
C LYS A 855 -19.79 31.68 1.45
N LYS A 856 -18.77 31.23 0.73
CA LYS A 856 -17.36 31.35 1.16
C LYS A 856 -16.48 31.89 0.02
N PRO A 857 -15.50 32.76 0.30
CA PRO A 857 -14.48 33.13 -0.69
C PRO A 857 -13.57 31.94 -1.00
N ILE A 858 -13.14 31.79 -2.25
CA ILE A 858 -12.25 30.68 -2.66
C ILE A 858 -10.89 30.74 -1.96
N VAL A 859 -10.41 31.95 -1.68
CA VAL A 859 -9.23 32.25 -0.88
C VAL A 859 -9.70 32.98 0.36
N GLY A 860 -9.48 32.39 1.53
CA GLY A 860 -9.81 32.98 2.82
C GLY A 860 -9.46 32.07 3.99
N ARG A 861 -9.16 32.68 5.14
CA ARG A 861 -8.82 32.01 6.42
C ARG A 861 -9.60 32.64 7.59
N CYS A 862 -9.59 31.97 8.74
CA CYS A 862 -10.14 32.48 10.01
C CYS A 862 -11.62 32.91 9.93
N GLY A 863 -12.41 32.24 9.10
CA GLY A 863 -13.84 32.53 8.97
C GLY A 863 -14.17 33.87 8.31
N HIS A 864 -13.21 34.61 7.73
CA HIS A 864 -13.45 35.91 7.11
C HIS A 864 -14.38 35.84 5.89
N ASN A 865 -15.30 36.81 5.78
CA ASN A 865 -16.23 36.98 4.66
C ASN A 865 -17.12 35.75 4.39
N VAL A 866 -17.45 34.99 5.43
CA VAL A 866 -18.35 33.84 5.37
C VAL A 866 -19.77 34.31 5.71
N THR A 867 -20.76 33.81 4.97
CA THR A 867 -22.18 34.09 5.24
C THR A 867 -22.97 32.79 5.21
N LEU A 868 -23.73 32.52 6.27
CA LEU A 868 -24.61 31.35 6.37
C LEU A 868 -26.04 31.77 6.05
N TYR A 869 -26.71 31.02 5.18
CA TYR A 869 -28.12 31.23 4.81
C TYR A 869 -28.97 30.06 5.30
N ASP A 870 -30.19 30.37 5.71
CA ASP A 870 -31.18 29.39 6.14
C ASP A 870 -31.71 28.51 4.99
N ALA A 871 -32.51 27.51 5.36
CA ALA A 871 -33.33 26.81 4.38
C ALA A 871 -34.28 27.81 3.73
N HIS A 872 -34.43 27.70 2.40
CA HIS A 872 -35.04 28.66 1.48
C HIS A 872 -34.11 29.80 1.02
N GLY A 873 -33.03 30.09 1.75
CA GLY A 873 -32.01 31.06 1.36
C GLY A 873 -32.47 32.51 1.48
N ASP A 874 -33.51 32.75 2.27
CA ASP A 874 -34.20 34.03 2.40
C ASP A 874 -33.66 34.85 3.58
N SER A 875 -33.03 34.21 4.58
CA SER A 875 -32.43 34.90 5.73
C SER A 875 -30.98 34.50 6.01
N VAL A 876 -30.20 35.46 6.53
CA VAL A 876 -28.80 35.27 6.96
C VAL A 876 -28.80 34.79 8.42
N LEU A 877 -28.19 33.63 8.67
CA LEU A 877 -28.06 33.04 10.00
C LEU A 877 -26.87 33.60 10.78
N ASP A 878 -25.75 33.83 10.10
CA ASP A 878 -24.53 34.42 10.65
C ASP A 878 -23.67 35.00 9.51
N GLU A 879 -22.92 36.05 9.80
CA GLU A 879 -22.00 36.67 8.83
C GLU A 879 -20.76 37.27 9.50
N THR A 880 -19.64 37.19 8.80
CA THR A 880 -18.36 37.77 9.25
C THR A 880 -17.81 38.74 8.21
N GLN A 881 -17.20 39.82 8.71
CA GLN A 881 -16.42 40.74 7.88
C GLN A 881 -14.97 40.23 7.72
N GLY A 882 -14.20 40.82 6.80
CA GLY A 882 -12.82 40.40 6.55
C GLY A 882 -12.22 40.95 5.27
N GLN A 883 -10.96 40.58 5.01
CA GLN A 883 -10.12 41.17 3.96
C GLN A 883 -10.31 40.56 2.55
N PHE A 884 -11.16 39.54 2.39
CA PHE A 884 -11.33 38.77 1.15
C PHE A 884 -12.59 39.17 0.33
N VAL A 885 -13.10 40.39 0.52
CA VAL A 885 -14.34 40.90 -0.11
C VAL A 885 -14.38 40.82 -1.64
N ASN A 886 -13.23 40.89 -2.32
CA ASN A 886 -13.13 40.93 -3.79
C ASN A 886 -12.73 39.58 -4.41
N ARG A 887 -12.90 38.45 -3.69
CA ARG A 887 -12.54 37.11 -4.19
C ARG A 887 -13.75 36.39 -4.78
N ASN A 888 -13.48 35.48 -5.72
CA ASN A 888 -14.49 34.57 -6.24
C ASN A 888 -15.07 33.71 -5.11
N LEU A 889 -16.27 33.18 -5.31
CA LEU A 889 -17.05 32.54 -4.26
C LEU A 889 -17.36 31.09 -4.64
N ILE A 890 -17.56 30.27 -3.62
CA ILE A 890 -18.25 28.97 -3.72
C ILE A 890 -19.42 28.94 -2.74
N TYR A 891 -20.35 28.03 -3.01
CA TYR A 891 -21.55 27.81 -2.21
C TYR A 891 -21.57 26.35 -1.77
N GLN A 892 -21.50 26.12 -0.46
CA GLN A 892 -21.46 24.80 0.14
C GLN A 892 -22.75 24.57 0.95
N LYS A 893 -23.33 23.38 0.90
CA LYS A 893 -24.53 23.03 1.68
C LYS A 893 -24.31 23.28 3.17
N LEU A 894 -25.29 23.91 3.81
CA LEU A 894 -25.25 24.15 5.25
C LEU A 894 -25.32 22.82 6.00
N PHE A 895 -24.47 22.67 7.01
CA PHE A 895 -24.51 21.55 7.95
C PHE A 895 -24.76 22.10 9.35
N GLN A 896 -25.84 21.67 10.00
CA GLN A 896 -26.23 22.20 11.30
C GLN A 896 -25.38 21.58 12.40
N LEU A 897 -24.59 22.42 13.09
CA LEU A 897 -23.83 21.99 14.25
C LEU A 897 -24.73 21.98 15.51
N PRO A 898 -24.70 20.90 16.31
CA PRO A 898 -25.34 20.89 17.61
C PRO A 898 -24.59 21.83 18.57
N LYS A 899 -25.32 22.36 19.55
CA LYS A 899 -24.74 23.08 20.69
C LYS A 899 -24.45 22.13 21.84
N TYR A 900 -23.26 22.24 22.41
CA TYR A 900 -22.85 21.57 23.63
C TYR A 900 -22.63 22.63 24.71
N ASP A 901 -23.51 22.68 25.71
CA ASP A 901 -23.53 23.71 26.77
C ASP A 901 -23.43 25.15 26.24
N GLY A 902 -24.08 25.42 25.10
CA GLY A 902 -24.12 26.75 24.49
C GLY A 902 -23.01 27.04 23.47
N TYR A 903 -22.07 26.12 23.27
CA TYR A 903 -20.95 26.24 22.32
C TYR A 903 -21.13 25.31 21.12
N TYR A 904 -20.76 25.78 19.94
CA TYR A 904 -20.57 24.97 18.73
C TYR A 904 -19.12 24.46 18.69
N ALA A 905 -18.92 23.23 18.21
CA ALA A 905 -17.60 22.60 18.17
C ALA A 905 -17.20 22.24 16.73
N ILE A 906 -15.95 22.57 16.37
CA ILE A 906 -15.28 22.13 15.15
C ILE A 906 -14.13 21.21 15.54
N ILE A 907 -14.05 20.06 14.88
CA ILE A 907 -12.94 19.12 15.05
C ILE A 907 -11.84 19.50 14.05
N GLY A 908 -10.72 20.02 14.56
CA GLY A 908 -9.52 20.31 13.78
C GLY A 908 -8.64 19.06 13.71
N SER A 909 -8.71 18.31 12.61
CA SER A 909 -7.98 17.06 12.42
C SER A 909 -6.69 17.27 11.64
N TRP A 910 -5.56 16.87 12.22
CA TRP A 910 -4.23 17.10 11.67
C TRP A 910 -3.75 15.94 10.83
N ILE A 911 -3.15 16.29 9.71
CA ILE A 911 -2.41 15.42 8.81
C ILE A 911 -0.93 15.77 8.94
N ILE A 912 -0.06 14.79 9.23
CA ILE A 912 1.39 14.90 9.19
C ILE A 912 1.91 13.91 8.14
N HIS A 913 2.71 14.39 7.16
CA HIS A 913 3.19 13.58 6.04
C HIS A 913 2.11 12.73 5.32
N GLY A 914 0.92 13.29 5.17
CA GLY A 914 -0.20 12.64 4.46
C GLY A 914 -1.02 11.66 5.29
N LEU A 915 -0.73 11.51 6.60
CA LEU A 915 -1.48 10.65 7.51
C LEU A 915 -2.03 11.43 8.71
N PHE A 916 -3.20 11.01 9.19
CA PHE A 916 -3.80 11.48 10.43
C PHE A 916 -2.83 11.34 11.61
N ALA A 917 -2.72 12.39 12.41
CA ALA A 917 -1.77 12.47 13.52
C ALA A 917 -2.42 12.86 14.86
N GLY A 918 -3.71 13.17 14.87
CA GLY A 918 -4.45 13.64 16.04
C GLY A 918 -5.43 14.74 15.66
N PHE A 919 -6.25 15.15 16.62
CA PHE A 919 -7.16 16.29 16.43
C PHE A 919 -7.27 17.11 17.72
N GLY A 920 -7.95 18.24 17.63
CA GLY A 920 -8.42 18.99 18.77
C GLY A 920 -9.77 19.63 18.46
N ILE A 921 -10.38 20.26 19.46
CA ILE A 921 -11.66 20.96 19.31
C ILE A 921 -11.40 22.45 19.34
N ARG A 922 -11.99 23.18 18.38
CA ARG A 922 -12.22 24.61 18.52
C ARG A 922 -13.69 24.84 18.81
N GLU A 923 -13.99 25.66 19.81
CA GLU A 923 -15.37 25.95 20.18
C GLU A 923 -15.68 27.45 20.12
N ASP A 924 -16.94 27.79 19.80
CA ASP A 924 -17.41 29.18 19.81
C ASP A 924 -18.90 29.26 20.15
N LYS A 925 -19.36 30.40 20.68
CA LYS A 925 -20.79 30.68 20.87
C LYS A 925 -21.47 31.09 19.54
N LYS A 926 -20.69 31.59 18.57
CA LYS A 926 -21.10 31.93 17.21
C LYS A 926 -21.07 30.69 16.30
N LEU A 927 -21.83 30.72 15.20
CA LEU A 927 -21.85 29.60 14.24
C LEU A 927 -20.56 29.53 13.41
N ILE A 928 -19.94 30.69 13.14
CA ILE A 928 -18.68 30.79 12.40
C ILE A 928 -17.52 30.88 13.41
N THR A 929 -16.65 29.87 13.44
CA THR A 929 -15.38 29.95 14.19
C THR A 929 -14.40 30.90 13.51
N ASP A 930 -13.72 31.73 14.27
CA ASP A 930 -12.74 32.71 13.80
C ASP A 930 -11.35 32.46 14.42
N ALA A 931 -10.39 33.38 14.23
CA ALA A 931 -9.04 33.27 14.83
C ALA A 931 -9.08 33.31 16.36
N GLU A 932 -10.14 33.91 16.92
CA GLU A 932 -10.32 34.12 18.34
C GLU A 932 -11.10 32.97 19.01
N SER A 933 -11.53 31.95 18.25
CA SER A 933 -12.19 30.78 18.83
C SER A 933 -11.16 29.92 19.60
N PRO A 934 -11.35 29.66 20.91
CA PRO A 934 -10.41 28.92 21.73
C PRO A 934 -10.24 27.46 21.29
N VAL A 935 -9.04 26.93 21.52
CA VAL A 935 -8.78 25.49 21.49
C VAL A 935 -9.17 24.91 22.85
N THR A 936 -10.07 23.93 22.84
CA THR A 936 -10.51 23.24 24.06
C THR A 936 -9.94 21.83 24.07
N ALA A 937 -9.39 21.44 25.23
CA ALA A 937 -8.83 20.12 25.46
C ALA A 937 -9.83 19.02 25.09
N CYS A 938 -9.37 17.97 24.43
CA CYS A 938 -10.22 16.86 24.03
C CYS A 938 -9.58 15.52 24.38
N CYS A 939 -10.25 14.75 25.24
CA CYS A 939 -9.80 13.44 25.72
C CYS A 939 -10.57 12.30 25.04
N ILE A 940 -9.88 11.19 24.85
CA ILE A 940 -10.42 9.97 24.24
C ILE A 940 -10.77 8.99 25.36
N THR A 941 -12.02 8.54 25.37
CA THR A 941 -12.48 7.44 26.23
C THR A 941 -12.48 6.14 25.45
N TRP A 942 -11.58 5.24 25.84
CA TRP A 942 -11.56 3.85 25.40
C TRP A 942 -12.46 3.07 26.36
N LYS A 943 -13.62 2.62 25.88
CA LYS A 943 -14.58 1.81 26.67
C LYS A 943 -14.61 0.38 26.18
#